data_AF-A0A7S3L4E3-F1
#
_entry.id   AF-A0A7S3L4E3-F1
#
_cell.length_a   1.000
_cell.length_b   1.000
_cell.length_c   1.000
_cell.angle_alpha   90.00
_cell.angle_beta   90.00
_cell.angle_gamma   90.00
#
_symmetry.space_group_name_H-M   'P 1'
#
loop_
_entity.id
_entity.type
_entity.pdbx_description
1 polymer ?
#
loop_
_entity_poly.entity_id
_entity_poly.type
_entity_poly.pdbx_seq_one_letter_code
_entity_poly.pdbx_strand_id
1 'polypeptide(L)'
;MNRQGLALEVFKRSAKTKKWLDSQSRAFSFNPLDKFAEILSFHDGVAAVRERNGPAYHIDENGTALYDSHRYKRTFGFYAANRAAVMDFEDKMFHIDITGGPVYENRYAWCGNFHAVPKEGIFRSPVRDSNNYYYYIDQHGEVALGPFSYAGDPNSAGQSVVQDFDGNPKIINHDGKNWCTATRMEELNLIEACVPHKGVAAVRNENGWFYIDQAGHEVGRGRYKFAEPHYNGQARVRFLNGQWSVIDEAGQVTANLGEAMLSSAAELESISKRYWESLALKHILENNVLEEQERRDIITSTPLRILEDCAVEMGLLRREPTDASRNELLNRGKLLAFHSSSGDANGVTEARCRYWLQDRYLNAWLEHPQDKKPNRDTFADLASNPALVNQSLDVLKSYADSDWKGAAVPVSKLLDGKNRAANIRTIVDMGGGYGSLLRELHDSGLLRNTEEFICVDRPEVIASVLSSSASPSPHSGLGGIKHEVGDLFNGPIHAADLYLMSRVLHDWSDPQAATILDRMHLLSPEHARLVVIDRVSTPDQLHALLSLHMYMLQGSHERSHEQWQELFTTSGWKIDGIEDFNGHKVFLLTKASRTQENPTYKAVTTTVETAEAPPTVRKALITVGGLGTRMEPQSIITPKALLPITSRENTFDTLELQLQPPKWEVRPALAYLLDQMQHTSHTIDQVCVVSTPWQIPLLRSFLNDYQERQKRFTATTEKKNLEIQIAIQQSASGFGDAILAARNFIRNEPFLLAMGDHIYSSACVENMLTAYNELVATSDWRGTALTGVTLCGESEVQATGLLRNHQYSSYPLGSPWLVHEMVEKPSSDYDSFQVLLDDTMKYHSQLGMDVLPPGILTFLQAEKEQIAPSQEVCLRKILRESWLGDAKLYGCLIDGKRLDIGNPGAYNKALKLMANDDSSTYVPPKLSSPAQVSGMQEQDKILQSVLAIQQQDSGHIPATLRHLLFGRNGTTPTDSAGICIGSSPGRMDLMGGFADYSGSYAIQHPTHERVVALSAFEHETKTETPGMIRLASIQVDDISEMSQAIAKGDFVVNEADFPTRYLFTSDGRLKSDSQLKDTLSKTFAIDGIAIDRWVAYLTGMIHRLYQQKSNAGDPSPAADFTIVTLSDLPWNSGLASSAAVEVATAFSLGTALHLPSDVLNPIFVASISKQVENRVVGGQCGIMDQLAVTHPGATRTTEHPLVGMRCRMPLVELPTT
;
A
#
# COMPACT_ATOMS: atom_id res chain seq x y z
N MET A 1 -19.75 16.78 -4.88
CA MET A 1 -21.15 17.14 -4.57
C MET A 1 -21.16 18.32 -3.62
N ASN A 2 -21.75 19.43 -4.03
CA ASN A 2 -21.57 20.74 -3.41
C ASN A 2 -22.54 21.00 -2.24
N ARG A 3 -22.11 21.75 -1.21
CA ARG A 3 -22.89 21.97 0.05
C ARG A 3 -24.15 22.83 -0.11
N GLN A 4 -24.45 23.40 -1.29
CA GLN A 4 -25.80 23.87 -1.59
C GLN A 4 -26.73 22.74 -2.00
N GLY A 5 -26.24 21.74 -2.73
CA GLY A 5 -26.92 20.45 -2.87
C GLY A 5 -27.12 19.79 -1.52
N LEU A 6 -26.13 19.93 -0.62
CA LEU A 6 -26.21 19.36 0.73
C LEU A 6 -27.04 20.19 1.72
N ALA A 7 -27.12 21.52 1.59
CA ALA A 7 -28.03 22.35 2.36
C ALA A 7 -29.47 22.13 1.86
N LEU A 8 -29.68 22.07 0.55
CA LEU A 8 -30.96 21.61 0.00
C LEU A 8 -31.26 20.16 0.44
N GLU A 9 -30.27 19.27 0.58
CA GLU A 9 -30.49 17.91 1.12
C GLU A 9 -30.78 17.88 2.63
N VAL A 10 -30.14 18.73 3.42
CA VAL A 10 -30.39 18.83 4.88
C VAL A 10 -31.79 19.44 5.11
N PHE A 11 -32.23 20.37 4.27
CA PHE A 11 -33.62 20.87 4.26
C PHE A 11 -34.64 19.87 3.66
N LYS A 12 -34.19 18.82 2.93
CA LYS A 12 -35.04 17.88 2.18
C LYS A 12 -35.29 16.52 2.84
N ARG A 13 -34.86 16.26 4.08
CA ARG A 13 -35.11 14.93 4.70
C ARG A 13 -36.50 14.76 5.29
N SER A 14 -37.18 15.84 5.64
CA SER A 14 -38.54 15.80 6.16
C SER A 14 -39.49 16.45 5.14
N ALA A 15 -40.41 15.66 4.59
CA ALA A 15 -41.47 16.15 3.71
C ALA A 15 -42.29 17.28 4.38
N LYS A 16 -42.39 17.29 5.72
CA LYS A 16 -43.05 18.34 6.51
C LYS A 16 -42.30 19.67 6.45
N THR A 17 -40.98 19.67 6.63
CA THR A 17 -40.16 20.89 6.61
C THR A 17 -40.15 21.52 5.21
N LYS A 18 -40.10 20.70 4.16
CA LYS A 18 -40.22 21.16 2.77
C LYS A 18 -41.60 21.76 2.47
N LYS A 19 -42.68 21.09 2.88
CA LYS A 19 -44.06 21.57 2.70
C LYS A 19 -44.31 22.88 3.45
N TRP A 20 -43.69 23.05 4.61
CA TRP A 20 -43.71 24.29 5.39
C TRP A 20 -42.98 25.43 4.67
N LEU A 21 -41.74 25.24 4.22
CA LEU A 21 -40.98 26.21 3.42
C LEU A 21 -41.75 26.64 2.15
N ASP A 22 -42.37 25.69 1.47
CA ASP A 22 -43.19 25.93 0.27
C ASP A 22 -44.49 26.71 0.59
N SER A 23 -45.03 26.59 1.81
CA SER A 23 -46.23 27.32 2.25
C SER A 23 -45.92 28.75 2.71
N GLN A 24 -44.80 28.97 3.39
CA GLN A 24 -44.39 30.28 3.92
C GLN A 24 -43.89 31.21 2.81
N SER A 25 -43.20 30.66 1.79
CA SER A 25 -42.79 31.41 0.60
C SER A 25 -43.96 31.95 -0.24
N ARG A 26 -45.18 31.43 -0.03
CA ARG A 26 -46.42 31.90 -0.68
C ARG A 26 -47.28 32.82 0.19
N ALA A 27 -47.03 32.88 1.51
CA ALA A 27 -47.93 33.52 2.48
C ALA A 27 -47.35 34.74 3.21
N PHE A 28 -46.03 34.95 3.24
CA PHE A 28 -45.41 36.03 4.01
C PHE A 28 -44.31 36.82 3.25
N SER A 29 -44.02 38.03 3.74
CA SER A 29 -43.15 39.04 3.14
C SER A 29 -41.64 38.73 3.20
N PHE A 30 -41.25 37.49 3.46
CA PHE A 30 -39.86 37.11 3.70
C PHE A 30 -39.59 35.62 3.45
N ASN A 31 -38.42 35.28 2.90
CA ASN A 31 -37.99 33.90 2.65
C ASN A 31 -37.23 33.35 3.87
N PRO A 32 -37.73 32.29 4.56
CA PRO A 32 -37.10 31.75 5.77
C PRO A 32 -35.61 31.39 5.62
N LEU A 33 -35.15 31.04 4.41
CA LEU A 33 -33.76 30.73 4.08
C LEU A 33 -32.81 31.94 4.20
N ASP A 34 -33.36 33.16 4.20
CA ASP A 34 -32.60 34.39 4.35
C ASP A 34 -32.31 34.68 5.84
N LYS A 35 -33.11 34.14 6.79
CA LYS A 35 -33.00 34.45 8.24
C LYS A 35 -32.26 33.36 8.98
N PHE A 36 -32.58 32.10 8.69
CA PHE A 36 -32.06 30.96 9.42
C PHE A 36 -30.92 30.28 8.65
N ALA A 37 -29.76 30.09 9.27
CA ALA A 37 -28.71 29.23 8.75
C ALA A 37 -29.02 27.74 8.93
N GLU A 38 -29.87 27.39 9.90
CA GLU A 38 -30.23 26.02 10.21
C GLU A 38 -31.69 25.97 10.71
N ILE A 39 -32.45 25.01 10.20
CA ILE A 39 -33.80 24.67 10.70
C ILE A 39 -33.84 23.15 10.79
N LEU A 40 -33.99 22.62 12.00
CA LEU A 40 -34.18 21.17 12.21
C LEU A 40 -35.61 20.74 11.85
N SER A 41 -35.88 19.43 11.87
CA SER A 41 -37.22 18.93 11.53
C SER A 41 -38.27 19.41 12.54
N PHE A 42 -39.48 19.72 12.03
CA PHE A 42 -40.62 20.01 12.89
C PHE A 42 -41.08 18.73 13.61
N HIS A 43 -41.05 18.77 14.93
CA HIS A 43 -41.61 17.75 15.83
C HIS A 43 -42.73 18.41 16.63
N ASP A 44 -43.95 17.86 16.52
CA ASP A 44 -45.17 18.39 17.16
C ASP A 44 -45.39 19.91 16.97
N GLY A 45 -45.10 20.40 15.76
CA GLY A 45 -45.31 21.80 15.39
C GLY A 45 -44.20 22.77 15.81
N VAL A 46 -43.10 22.26 16.38
CA VAL A 46 -41.95 23.07 16.81
C VAL A 46 -40.67 22.65 16.08
N ALA A 47 -39.86 23.61 15.67
CA ALA A 47 -38.54 23.38 15.09
C ALA A 47 -37.45 24.19 15.81
N ALA A 48 -36.30 23.56 16.04
CA ALA A 48 -35.09 24.24 16.47
C ALA A 48 -34.46 24.98 15.29
N VAL A 49 -34.07 26.22 15.49
CA VAL A 49 -33.49 27.09 14.46
C VAL A 49 -32.23 27.78 14.95
N ARG A 50 -31.34 28.07 14.01
CA ARG A 50 -30.17 28.94 14.22
C ARG A 50 -30.18 30.06 13.20
N GLU A 51 -30.15 31.29 13.67
CA GLU A 51 -30.03 32.45 12.77
C GLU A 51 -28.66 32.50 12.10
N ARG A 52 -28.58 33.07 10.90
CA ARG A 52 -27.37 33.02 10.07
C ARG A 52 -26.15 33.68 10.72
N ASN A 53 -26.35 34.71 11.52
CA ASN A 53 -25.34 35.40 12.33
C ASN A 53 -25.89 35.71 13.74
N GLY A 54 -26.75 34.84 14.26
CA GLY A 54 -27.53 35.13 15.46
C GLY A 54 -27.68 33.91 16.36
N PRO A 55 -28.47 34.06 17.44
CA PRO A 55 -28.70 32.99 18.38
C PRO A 55 -29.54 31.85 17.80
N ALA A 56 -29.50 30.71 18.47
CA ALA A 56 -30.38 29.57 18.29
C ALA A 56 -31.55 29.61 19.29
N TYR A 57 -32.72 29.16 18.84
CA TYR A 57 -33.98 29.10 19.61
C TYR A 57 -34.96 28.14 18.92
N HIS A 58 -36.22 28.12 19.38
CA HIS A 58 -37.29 27.31 18.79
C HIS A 58 -38.38 28.19 18.18
N ILE A 59 -38.95 27.75 17.05
CA ILE A 59 -40.06 28.41 16.37
C ILE A 59 -41.26 27.48 16.22
N ASP A 60 -42.45 28.08 16.14
CA ASP A 60 -43.69 27.39 15.77
C ASP A 60 -43.84 27.21 14.24
N GLU A 61 -44.94 26.58 13.82
CA GLU A 61 -45.30 26.41 12.39
C GLU A 61 -45.62 27.74 11.66
N ASN A 62 -45.56 28.89 12.32
CA ASN A 62 -45.67 30.21 11.69
C ASN A 62 -44.31 30.91 11.60
N GLY A 63 -43.23 30.29 12.08
CA GLY A 63 -41.91 30.91 12.14
C GLY A 63 -41.75 31.91 13.28
N THR A 64 -42.71 31.94 14.21
CA THR A 64 -42.68 32.80 15.40
C THR A 64 -41.84 32.13 16.47
N ALA A 65 -40.98 32.90 17.16
CA ALA A 65 -40.22 32.37 18.28
C ALA A 65 -41.17 31.85 19.36
N LEU A 66 -40.91 30.65 19.85
CA LEU A 66 -41.73 30.01 20.90
C LEU A 66 -41.59 30.73 22.26
N TYR A 67 -40.47 31.43 22.43
CA TYR A 67 -40.13 32.24 23.60
C TYR A 67 -39.17 33.35 23.20
N ASP A 68 -39.27 34.52 23.83
CA ASP A 68 -38.49 35.72 23.47
C ASP A 68 -37.35 36.04 24.43
N SER A 69 -37.43 35.59 25.69
CA SER A 69 -36.47 35.92 26.74
C SER A 69 -35.15 35.14 26.67
N HIS A 70 -35.10 34.05 25.91
CA HIS A 70 -33.98 33.10 25.96
C HIS A 70 -33.43 32.80 24.57
N ARG A 71 -32.10 32.80 24.46
CA ARG A 71 -31.34 32.66 23.22
C ARG A 71 -30.06 31.89 23.52
N TYR A 72 -29.70 30.99 22.62
CA TYR A 72 -28.63 30.02 22.83
C TYR A 72 -27.59 30.07 21.72
N LYS A 73 -26.42 29.47 21.95
CA LYS A 73 -25.42 29.26 20.89
C LYS A 73 -25.86 28.14 19.94
N ARG A 74 -26.51 27.11 20.48
CA ARG A 74 -27.09 26.00 19.70
C ARG A 74 -28.31 25.40 20.42
N THR A 75 -29.31 24.95 19.66
CA THR A 75 -30.49 24.24 20.18
C THR A 75 -30.70 22.94 19.39
N PHE A 76 -31.29 21.94 20.05
CA PHE A 76 -31.76 20.69 19.44
C PHE A 76 -33.26 20.57 19.64
N GLY A 77 -33.95 19.71 18.87
CA GLY A 77 -35.40 19.59 18.95
C GLY A 77 -35.92 19.15 20.32
N PHE A 78 -37.21 19.41 20.58
CA PHE A 78 -37.89 18.85 21.73
C PHE A 78 -38.17 17.36 21.50
N TYR A 79 -37.71 16.53 22.43
CA TYR A 79 -37.96 15.09 22.44
C TYR A 79 -38.84 14.71 23.64
N ALA A 80 -38.59 13.56 24.26
CA ALA A 80 -39.38 13.07 25.37
C ALA A 80 -39.40 14.07 26.55
N ALA A 81 -40.51 14.06 27.29
CA ALA A 81 -40.79 15.01 28.38
C ALA A 81 -40.83 16.51 27.97
N ASN A 82 -40.98 16.82 26.68
CA ASN A 82 -40.91 18.20 26.16
C ASN A 82 -39.63 18.90 26.62
N ARG A 83 -38.50 18.22 26.44
CA ARG A 83 -37.16 18.72 26.77
C ARG A 83 -36.31 18.83 25.51
N ALA A 84 -35.56 19.91 25.41
CA ALA A 84 -34.61 20.16 24.34
C ALA A 84 -33.22 20.40 24.93
N ALA A 85 -32.20 19.75 24.38
CA ALA A 85 -30.82 20.05 24.71
C ALA A 85 -30.41 21.39 24.07
N VAL A 86 -29.69 22.22 24.81
CA VAL A 86 -29.16 23.50 24.32
C VAL A 86 -27.72 23.69 24.77
N MET A 87 -27.01 24.56 24.06
CA MET A 87 -25.69 25.04 24.41
C MET A 87 -25.74 26.55 24.60
N ASP A 88 -25.27 27.03 25.74
CA ASP A 88 -25.13 28.46 25.99
C ASP A 88 -23.86 29.05 25.35
N PHE A 89 -23.66 30.35 25.53
CA PHE A 89 -22.51 31.06 24.96
C PHE A 89 -21.19 30.78 25.67
N GLU A 90 -21.21 30.08 26.81
CA GLU A 90 -20.03 29.61 27.55
C GLU A 90 -19.68 28.15 27.21
N ASP A 91 -20.27 27.60 26.14
CA ASP A 91 -20.06 26.21 25.68
C ASP A 91 -20.51 25.16 26.70
N LYS A 92 -21.46 25.50 27.59
CA LYS A 92 -22.09 24.56 28.52
C LYS A 92 -23.43 24.08 27.97
N MET A 93 -23.70 22.79 28.16
CA MET A 93 -24.92 22.13 27.72
C MET A 93 -25.85 21.79 28.87
N PHE A 94 -27.16 21.90 28.63
CA PHE A 94 -28.23 21.55 29.55
C PHE A 94 -29.56 21.41 28.81
N HIS A 95 -30.63 21.07 29.53
CA HIS A 95 -31.96 20.94 28.95
C HIS A 95 -32.88 22.10 29.34
N ILE A 96 -33.69 22.52 28.38
CA ILE A 96 -34.75 23.52 28.56
C ILE A 96 -36.14 22.91 28.38
N ASP A 97 -37.15 23.58 28.90
CA ASP A 97 -38.54 23.28 28.62
C ASP A 97 -39.09 24.15 27.46
N ILE A 98 -40.38 24.00 27.18
CA ILE A 98 -41.05 24.68 26.06
C ILE A 98 -41.11 26.21 26.20
N THR A 99 -40.91 26.74 27.42
CA THR A 99 -40.83 28.18 27.69
C THR A 99 -39.43 28.74 27.39
N GLY A 100 -38.47 27.87 27.07
CA GLY A 100 -37.08 28.21 26.85
C GLY A 100 -36.26 28.33 28.12
N GLY A 101 -36.85 28.18 29.32
CA GLY A 101 -36.12 28.24 30.57
C GLY A 101 -35.33 26.95 30.87
N PRO A 102 -34.20 27.01 31.59
CA PRO A 102 -33.51 25.83 32.07
C PRO A 102 -34.41 25.03 33.02
N VAL A 103 -34.43 23.70 32.86
CA VAL A 103 -35.24 22.81 33.70
C VAL A 103 -34.57 22.54 35.06
N TYR A 104 -33.25 22.67 35.10
CA TYR A 104 -32.41 22.43 36.27
C TYR A 104 -31.11 23.26 36.21
N GLU A 105 -30.39 23.34 37.32
CA GLU A 105 -29.21 24.21 37.47
C GLU A 105 -27.92 23.61 36.92
N ASN A 106 -27.79 22.28 36.93
CA ASN A 106 -26.58 21.59 36.48
C ASN A 106 -26.21 21.92 35.01
N ARG A 107 -24.91 21.97 34.73
CA ARG A 107 -24.33 22.29 33.42
C ARG A 107 -23.28 21.24 33.05
N TYR A 108 -23.38 20.73 31.84
CA TYR A 108 -22.59 19.60 31.35
C TYR A 108 -21.72 20.02 30.18
N ALA A 109 -20.64 19.28 29.93
CA ALA A 109 -19.81 19.46 28.73
C ALA A 109 -20.51 18.91 27.48
N TRP A 110 -21.43 17.94 27.65
CA TRP A 110 -22.26 17.41 26.58
C TRP A 110 -23.60 16.87 27.11
N CYS A 111 -24.67 16.97 26.32
CA CYS A 111 -25.98 16.37 26.60
C CYS A 111 -26.51 15.63 25.38
N GLY A 112 -27.03 14.42 25.58
CA GLY A 112 -27.85 13.69 24.62
C GLY A 112 -29.31 14.13 24.66
N ASN A 113 -30.20 13.39 24.00
CA ASN A 113 -31.64 13.65 24.04
C ASN A 113 -32.30 12.91 25.21
N PHE A 114 -33.48 13.38 25.64
CA PHE A 114 -34.33 12.58 26.52
C PHE A 114 -35.06 11.50 25.73
N HIS A 115 -34.95 10.26 26.21
CA HIS A 115 -35.67 9.10 25.71
C HIS A 115 -36.72 8.65 26.73
N ALA A 116 -37.94 8.40 26.25
CA ALA A 116 -39.00 7.79 27.05
C ALA A 116 -38.85 6.27 27.01
N VAL A 117 -38.83 5.64 28.19
CA VAL A 117 -39.00 4.18 28.28
C VAL A 117 -40.50 3.88 28.24
N PRO A 118 -41.02 3.20 27.21
CA PRO A 118 -42.45 2.94 27.09
C PRO A 118 -42.96 2.10 28.28
N LYS A 119 -44.16 2.42 28.77
CA LYS A 119 -44.91 1.75 29.85
C LYS A 119 -44.57 2.14 31.29
N GLU A 120 -43.47 2.84 31.55
CA GLU A 120 -43.05 3.17 32.93
C GLU A 120 -43.01 4.68 33.24
N GLY A 121 -43.14 5.55 32.24
CA GLY A 121 -43.09 7.00 32.45
C GLY A 121 -41.70 7.52 32.88
N ILE A 122 -40.67 6.70 32.68
CA ILE A 122 -39.28 7.03 33.02
C ILE A 122 -38.61 7.69 31.83
N PHE A 123 -37.95 8.82 32.08
CA PHE A 123 -37.15 9.54 31.10
C PHE A 123 -35.68 9.50 31.49
N ARG A 124 -34.81 9.27 30.51
CA ARG A 124 -33.35 9.24 30.68
C ARG A 124 -32.69 10.03 29.57
N SER A 125 -31.65 10.79 29.93
CA SER A 125 -30.73 11.42 28.96
C SER A 125 -29.30 11.15 29.39
N PRO A 126 -28.41 10.70 28.49
CA PRO A 126 -26.99 10.66 28.78
C PRO A 126 -26.43 12.09 28.79
N VAL A 127 -25.55 12.38 29.74
CA VAL A 127 -24.82 13.64 29.87
C VAL A 127 -23.37 13.36 30.22
N ARG A 128 -22.47 14.26 29.81
CA ARG A 128 -21.04 14.18 30.11
C ARG A 128 -20.59 15.40 30.89
N ASP A 129 -19.95 15.20 32.03
CA ASP A 129 -19.37 16.28 32.83
C ASP A 129 -18.03 16.80 32.23
N SER A 130 -17.43 17.79 32.90
CA SER A 130 -16.13 18.36 32.48
C SER A 130 -14.94 17.43 32.68
N ASN A 131 -15.09 16.36 33.47
CA ASN A 131 -14.07 15.35 33.72
C ASN A 131 -14.17 14.18 32.72
N ASN A 132 -15.04 14.30 31.72
CA ASN A 132 -15.36 13.28 30.71
C ASN A 132 -16.10 12.04 31.27
N TYR A 133 -16.74 12.15 32.42
CA TYR A 133 -17.59 11.07 32.94
C TYR A 133 -19.01 11.20 32.44
N TYR A 134 -19.60 10.07 32.09
CA TYR A 134 -20.95 9.97 31.59
C TYR A 134 -21.92 9.52 32.68
N TYR A 135 -23.11 10.09 32.66
CA TYR A 135 -24.22 9.78 33.56
C TYR A 135 -25.51 9.72 32.77
N TYR A 136 -26.52 8.99 33.27
CA TYR A 136 -27.89 9.21 32.87
C TYR A 136 -28.59 10.07 33.91
N ILE A 137 -29.19 11.16 33.47
CA ILE A 137 -30.04 12.01 34.33
C ILE A 137 -31.52 11.73 34.06
N ASP A 138 -32.34 12.03 35.06
CA ASP A 138 -33.80 12.06 34.92
C ASP A 138 -34.30 13.42 34.39
N GLN A 139 -35.62 13.54 34.23
CA GLN A 139 -36.27 14.75 33.71
C GLN A 139 -36.12 16.01 34.59
N HIS A 140 -35.63 15.85 35.82
CA HIS A 140 -35.36 16.92 36.79
C HIS A 140 -33.86 17.25 36.87
N GLY A 141 -33.00 16.56 36.11
CA GLY A 141 -31.55 16.79 36.09
C GLY A 141 -30.79 16.05 37.19
N GLU A 142 -31.47 15.16 37.93
CA GLU A 142 -30.85 14.34 38.95
C GLU A 142 -30.19 13.11 38.32
N VAL A 143 -28.99 12.75 38.82
CA VAL A 143 -28.24 11.60 38.32
C VAL A 143 -28.96 10.31 38.73
N ALA A 144 -29.39 9.54 37.73
CA ALA A 144 -30.05 8.25 37.91
C ALA A 144 -29.06 7.07 37.81
N LEU A 145 -28.09 7.13 36.90
CA LEU A 145 -27.10 6.06 36.68
C LEU A 145 -25.73 6.65 36.32
N GLY A 146 -24.66 5.95 36.68
CA GLY A 146 -23.27 6.35 36.46
C GLY A 146 -22.48 6.47 37.78
N PRO A 147 -21.20 6.90 37.72
CA PRO A 147 -20.48 7.33 36.52
C PRO A 147 -20.05 6.18 35.60
N PHE A 148 -19.93 6.47 34.30
CA PHE A 148 -19.38 5.60 33.26
C PHE A 148 -18.26 6.32 32.49
N SER A 149 -17.36 5.56 31.86
CA SER A 149 -16.36 6.13 30.94
C SER A 149 -16.97 6.50 29.58
N TYR A 150 -18.05 5.82 29.21
CA TYR A 150 -18.91 6.14 28.06
C TYR A 150 -20.35 5.72 28.33
N ALA A 151 -21.33 6.48 27.84
CA ALA A 151 -22.74 6.09 27.82
C ALA A 151 -23.41 6.57 26.52
N GLY A 152 -24.07 5.66 25.81
CA GLY A 152 -24.81 5.93 24.59
C GLY A 152 -26.30 6.24 24.81
N ASP A 153 -27.01 6.58 23.73
CA ASP A 153 -28.45 6.85 23.82
C ASP A 153 -29.26 5.54 24.05
N PRO A 154 -30.29 5.56 24.91
CA PRO A 154 -31.19 4.41 25.07
C PRO A 154 -32.03 4.13 23.83
N ASN A 155 -32.25 2.85 23.51
CA ASN A 155 -33.25 2.46 22.51
C ASN A 155 -34.69 2.61 23.04
N SER A 156 -35.67 2.29 22.19
CA SER A 156 -37.09 2.33 22.54
C SER A 156 -37.53 1.33 23.62
N ALA A 157 -36.68 0.38 24.02
CA ALA A 157 -36.92 -0.52 25.15
C ALA A 157 -36.19 -0.07 26.42
N GLY A 158 -35.50 1.08 26.40
CA GLY A 158 -34.72 1.60 27.52
C GLY A 158 -33.39 0.89 27.74
N GLN A 159 -32.85 0.20 26.73
CA GLN A 159 -31.54 -0.44 26.79
C GLN A 159 -30.47 0.47 26.20
N SER A 160 -29.28 0.48 26.80
CA SER A 160 -28.17 1.30 26.36
C SER A 160 -26.84 0.57 26.43
N VAL A 161 -25.87 1.02 25.63
CA VAL A 161 -24.46 0.62 25.78
C VAL A 161 -23.76 1.62 26.69
N VAL A 162 -23.06 1.11 27.68
CA VAL A 162 -22.17 1.86 28.56
C VAL A 162 -20.80 1.21 28.58
N GLN A 163 -19.77 1.96 28.95
CA GLN A 163 -18.43 1.44 29.17
C GLN A 163 -18.02 1.77 30.60
N ASP A 164 -17.50 0.76 31.32
CA ASP A 164 -16.96 0.99 32.65
C ASP A 164 -15.54 1.59 32.59
N PHE A 165 -14.97 1.90 33.76
CA PHE A 165 -13.65 2.52 33.84
C PHE A 165 -12.49 1.58 33.50
N ASP A 166 -12.74 0.27 33.43
CA ASP A 166 -11.79 -0.72 32.94
C ASP A 166 -11.83 -0.85 31.41
N GLY A 167 -12.73 -0.11 30.75
CA GLY A 167 -12.88 -0.10 29.30
C GLY A 167 -13.78 -1.20 28.76
N ASN A 168 -14.49 -1.94 29.62
CA ASN A 168 -15.35 -3.03 29.18
C ASN A 168 -16.74 -2.51 28.76
N PRO A 169 -17.20 -2.81 27.53
CA PRO A 169 -18.54 -2.46 27.09
C PRO A 169 -19.58 -3.35 27.76
N LYS A 170 -20.68 -2.73 28.22
CA LYS A 170 -21.83 -3.39 28.83
C LYS A 170 -23.11 -2.89 28.18
N ILE A 171 -24.08 -3.80 28.05
CA ILE A 171 -25.45 -3.45 27.67
C ILE A 171 -26.27 -3.46 28.95
N ILE A 172 -26.88 -2.33 29.30
CA ILE A 172 -27.70 -2.17 30.50
C ILE A 172 -29.16 -1.84 30.14
N ASN A 173 -30.08 -2.23 31.01
CA ASN A 173 -31.48 -1.79 30.98
C ASN A 173 -31.62 -0.42 31.68
N HIS A 174 -32.83 0.15 31.64
CA HIS A 174 -33.14 1.46 32.21
C HIS A 174 -32.94 1.56 33.74
N ASP A 175 -32.93 0.42 34.43
CA ASP A 175 -32.68 0.28 35.86
C ASP A 175 -31.19 0.09 36.20
N GLY A 176 -30.32 0.11 35.19
CA GLY A 176 -28.88 -0.06 35.32
C GLY A 176 -28.40 -1.51 35.39
N LYS A 177 -29.30 -2.50 35.41
CA LYS A 177 -28.90 -3.92 35.40
C LYS A 177 -28.49 -4.35 34.00
N ASN A 178 -27.56 -5.30 33.91
CA ASN A 178 -27.15 -5.88 32.63
C ASN A 178 -28.36 -6.45 31.87
N TRP A 179 -28.38 -6.22 30.56
CA TRP A 179 -29.43 -6.68 29.65
C TRP A 179 -29.49 -8.21 29.55
N CYS A 180 -28.33 -8.86 29.59
CA CYS A 180 -28.18 -10.31 29.77
C CYS A 180 -27.49 -10.62 31.11
N THR A 181 -27.50 -11.88 31.53
CA THR A 181 -26.98 -12.28 32.85
C THR A 181 -25.51 -11.93 33.02
N ALA A 182 -25.13 -11.38 34.18
CA ALA A 182 -23.77 -10.89 34.46
C ALA A 182 -22.69 -11.94 34.19
N THR A 183 -22.91 -13.20 34.59
CA THR A 183 -21.98 -14.31 34.34
C THR A 183 -21.68 -14.50 32.86
N ARG A 184 -22.69 -14.33 31.99
CA ARG A 184 -22.52 -14.50 30.53
C ARG A 184 -21.82 -13.32 29.87
N MET A 185 -22.03 -12.09 30.35
CA MET A 185 -21.30 -10.92 29.83
C MET A 185 -19.81 -10.99 30.12
N GLU A 186 -19.44 -11.44 31.32
CA GLU A 186 -18.04 -11.62 31.72
C GLU A 186 -17.39 -12.77 30.91
N GLU A 187 -18.12 -13.85 30.61
CA GLU A 187 -17.63 -14.94 29.77
C GLU A 187 -17.39 -14.55 28.30
N LEU A 188 -18.09 -13.53 27.78
CA LEU A 188 -18.03 -13.14 26.37
C LEU A 188 -16.80 -12.29 26.01
N ASN A 189 -16.09 -11.72 26.98
CA ASN A 189 -14.90 -10.87 26.81
C ASN A 189 -15.05 -9.83 25.69
N LEU A 190 -16.10 -9.02 25.79
CA LEU A 190 -16.47 -8.06 24.75
C LEU A 190 -15.46 -6.90 24.67
N ILE A 191 -15.14 -6.51 23.44
CA ILE A 191 -14.34 -5.33 23.10
C ILE A 191 -15.24 -4.20 22.62
N GLU A 192 -16.32 -4.51 21.89
CA GLU A 192 -17.34 -3.54 21.46
C GLU A 192 -18.75 -4.14 21.54
N ALA A 193 -19.76 -3.29 21.72
CA ALA A 193 -21.17 -3.67 21.72
C ALA A 193 -22.05 -2.59 21.09
N CYS A 194 -23.10 -3.00 20.40
CA CYS A 194 -24.17 -2.12 19.93
C CYS A 194 -25.43 -2.28 20.80
N VAL A 195 -26.25 -1.23 20.83
CA VAL A 195 -27.53 -1.27 21.54
C VAL A 195 -28.42 -2.35 20.88
N PRO A 196 -29.11 -3.21 21.66
CA PRO A 196 -29.96 -4.25 21.11
C PRO A 196 -31.05 -3.70 20.19
N HIS A 197 -31.35 -4.41 19.11
CA HIS A 197 -32.47 -4.11 18.23
C HIS A 197 -33.34 -5.36 18.08
N LYS A 198 -34.63 -5.26 18.42
CA LYS A 198 -35.60 -6.38 18.43
C LYS A 198 -35.14 -7.62 19.22
N GLY A 199 -34.38 -7.43 20.30
CA GLY A 199 -33.95 -8.51 21.20
C GLY A 199 -32.62 -9.18 20.84
N VAL A 200 -31.91 -8.67 19.83
CA VAL A 200 -30.58 -9.14 19.43
C VAL A 200 -29.60 -7.97 19.45
N ALA A 201 -28.38 -8.19 19.93
CA ALA A 201 -27.31 -7.18 19.94
C ALA A 201 -26.12 -7.64 19.09
N ALA A 202 -25.61 -6.76 18.24
CA ALA A 202 -24.32 -6.95 17.60
C ALA A 202 -23.21 -6.64 18.61
N VAL A 203 -22.28 -7.57 18.79
CA VAL A 203 -21.17 -7.48 19.75
C VAL A 203 -19.88 -7.97 19.10
N ARG A 204 -18.73 -7.58 19.66
CA ARG A 204 -17.40 -7.94 19.15
C ARG A 204 -16.50 -8.41 20.28
N ASN A 205 -15.78 -9.50 20.05
CA ASN A 205 -14.64 -9.90 20.87
C ASN A 205 -13.39 -10.06 19.98
N GLU A 206 -12.33 -10.67 20.51
CA GLU A 206 -11.07 -10.90 19.79
C GLU A 206 -11.23 -11.70 18.49
N ASN A 207 -12.27 -12.54 18.40
CA ASN A 207 -12.55 -13.39 17.24
C ASN A 207 -13.44 -12.70 16.18
N GLY A 208 -13.78 -11.42 16.39
CA GLY A 208 -14.59 -10.63 15.48
C GLY A 208 -16.00 -10.32 16.00
N TRP A 209 -16.81 -9.75 15.12
CA TRP A 209 -18.20 -9.39 15.37
C TRP A 209 -19.13 -10.60 15.28
N PHE A 210 -20.18 -10.63 16.08
CA PHE A 210 -21.25 -11.62 16.08
C PHE A 210 -22.51 -11.03 16.74
N TYR A 211 -23.59 -11.81 16.78
CA TYR A 211 -24.85 -11.39 17.38
C TYR A 211 -25.18 -12.23 18.60
N ILE A 212 -25.75 -11.62 19.64
CA ILE A 212 -26.22 -12.30 20.85
C ILE A 212 -27.68 -11.99 21.15
N ASP A 213 -28.38 -12.96 21.75
CA ASP A 213 -29.72 -12.78 22.31
C ASP A 213 -29.68 -12.28 23.77
N GLN A 214 -30.85 -12.09 24.37
CA GLN A 214 -30.98 -11.64 25.77
C GLN A 214 -30.47 -12.67 26.81
N ALA A 215 -30.34 -13.94 26.44
CA ALA A 215 -29.70 -14.95 27.27
C ALA A 215 -28.16 -14.96 27.11
N GLY A 216 -27.62 -14.16 26.18
CA GLY A 216 -26.20 -14.12 25.84
C GLY A 216 -25.75 -15.29 24.95
N HIS A 217 -26.68 -15.99 24.30
CA HIS A 217 -26.35 -17.00 23.30
C HIS A 217 -26.10 -16.35 21.95
N GLU A 218 -25.15 -16.90 21.21
CA GLU A 218 -24.88 -16.45 19.86
C GLU A 218 -26.05 -16.78 18.92
N VAL A 219 -26.39 -15.81 18.08
CA VAL A 219 -27.46 -15.91 17.10
C VAL A 219 -26.85 -15.86 15.69
N GLY A 220 -27.25 -16.81 14.83
CA GLY A 220 -26.78 -16.89 13.45
C GLY A 220 -25.57 -17.81 13.24
N ARG A 221 -24.90 -17.67 12.09
CA ARG A 221 -23.88 -18.63 11.60
C ARG A 221 -22.44 -18.11 11.55
N GLY A 222 -22.12 -16.91 12.02
CA GLY A 222 -20.86 -16.27 11.65
C GLY A 222 -20.17 -15.42 12.70
N ARG A 223 -18.84 -15.46 12.61
CA ARG A 223 -17.95 -14.36 13.00
C ARG A 223 -17.73 -13.47 11.78
N TYR A 224 -17.77 -12.17 12.00
CA TYR A 224 -17.65 -11.16 10.97
C TYR A 224 -16.50 -10.21 11.29
N LYS A 225 -15.85 -9.67 10.25
CA LYS A 225 -14.89 -8.56 10.42
C LYS A 225 -15.61 -7.27 10.82
N PHE A 226 -16.86 -7.12 10.41
CA PHE A 226 -17.76 -6.03 10.80
C PHE A 226 -19.21 -6.51 10.76
N ALA A 227 -20.03 -6.06 11.69
CA ALA A 227 -21.47 -6.31 11.70
C ALA A 227 -22.24 -5.09 12.20
N GLU A 228 -23.30 -4.69 11.50
CA GLU A 228 -24.22 -3.65 11.97
C GLU A 228 -25.47 -4.26 12.65
N PRO A 229 -26.26 -3.50 13.42
CA PRO A 229 -27.52 -4.00 13.97
C PRO A 229 -28.53 -4.42 12.88
N HIS A 230 -29.42 -5.36 13.20
CA HIS A 230 -30.49 -5.75 12.28
C HIS A 230 -31.54 -4.66 12.12
N TYR A 231 -31.57 -4.01 10.96
CA TYR A 231 -32.62 -3.08 10.55
C TYR A 231 -33.64 -3.81 9.68
N ASN A 232 -34.91 -3.79 10.08
CA ASN A 232 -36.00 -4.48 9.36
C ASN A 232 -35.73 -5.97 9.05
N GLY A 233 -35.00 -6.65 9.93
CA GLY A 233 -34.71 -8.08 9.79
C GLY A 233 -33.49 -8.42 8.95
N GLN A 234 -32.69 -7.41 8.56
CA GLN A 234 -31.47 -7.59 7.79
C GLN A 234 -30.32 -6.79 8.39
N ALA A 235 -29.10 -7.27 8.21
CA ALA A 235 -27.89 -6.56 8.59
C ALA A 235 -26.83 -6.67 7.51
N ARG A 236 -26.11 -5.59 7.25
CA ARG A 236 -24.89 -5.64 6.44
C ARG A 236 -23.71 -6.11 7.28
N VAL A 237 -22.98 -7.07 6.76
CA VAL A 237 -21.78 -7.64 7.38
C VAL A 237 -20.61 -7.66 6.42
N ARG A 238 -19.40 -7.65 6.98
CA ARG A 238 -18.17 -7.96 6.25
C ARG A 238 -17.62 -9.27 6.78
N PHE A 239 -17.51 -10.29 5.94
CA PHE A 239 -16.91 -11.56 6.31
C PHE A 239 -15.40 -11.41 6.58
N LEU A 240 -14.82 -12.39 7.27
CA LEU A 240 -13.38 -12.41 7.60
C LEU A 240 -12.49 -12.39 6.34
N ASN A 241 -12.97 -12.97 5.24
CA ASN A 241 -12.33 -12.91 3.92
C ASN A 241 -12.40 -11.53 3.25
N GLY A 242 -13.02 -10.53 3.88
CA GLY A 242 -13.11 -9.16 3.37
C GLY A 242 -14.36 -8.83 2.55
N GLN A 243 -15.16 -9.83 2.18
CA GLN A 243 -16.35 -9.70 1.35
C GLN A 243 -17.51 -9.03 2.12
N TRP A 244 -18.16 -8.05 1.50
CA TRP A 244 -19.39 -7.46 2.02
C TRP A 244 -20.62 -8.24 1.60
N SER A 245 -21.59 -8.38 2.50
CA SER A 245 -22.86 -9.07 2.24
C SER A 245 -23.97 -8.52 3.14
N VAL A 246 -25.21 -8.82 2.78
CA VAL A 246 -26.39 -8.62 3.62
C VAL A 246 -26.83 -9.98 4.14
N ILE A 247 -27.09 -10.09 5.43
CA ILE A 247 -27.62 -11.28 6.09
C ILE A 247 -29.01 -11.01 6.69
N ASP A 248 -29.80 -12.05 6.87
CA ASP A 248 -31.03 -12.01 7.68
C ASP A 248 -30.76 -12.23 9.18
N GLU A 249 -31.82 -12.24 10.00
CA GLU A 249 -31.76 -12.52 11.45
C GLU A 249 -31.24 -13.92 11.79
N ALA A 250 -31.31 -14.88 10.85
CA ALA A 250 -30.73 -16.22 11.00
C ALA A 250 -29.27 -16.30 10.54
N GLY A 251 -28.69 -15.18 10.06
CA GLY A 251 -27.33 -15.11 9.53
C GLY A 251 -27.18 -15.68 8.12
N GLN A 252 -28.26 -15.93 7.39
CA GLN A 252 -28.20 -16.38 6.00
C GLN A 252 -27.95 -15.19 5.08
N VAL A 253 -27.05 -15.37 4.12
CA VAL A 253 -26.72 -14.33 3.14
C VAL A 253 -27.89 -14.13 2.19
N THR A 254 -28.50 -12.94 2.24
CA THR A 254 -29.60 -12.55 1.35
C THR A 254 -29.11 -11.75 0.14
N ALA A 255 -27.94 -11.11 0.22
CA ALA A 255 -27.31 -10.42 -0.90
C ALA A 255 -25.78 -10.36 -0.77
N ASN A 256 -25.07 -10.47 -1.88
CA ASN A 256 -23.62 -10.29 -1.95
C ASN A 256 -23.29 -8.90 -2.51
N LEU A 257 -22.47 -8.14 -1.80
CA LEU A 257 -22.15 -6.74 -2.12
C LEU A 257 -20.73 -6.55 -2.69
N GLY A 258 -19.94 -7.63 -2.79
CA GLY A 258 -18.56 -7.58 -3.30
C GLY A 258 -17.53 -7.11 -2.27
N GLU A 259 -16.28 -6.92 -2.71
CA GLU A 259 -15.23 -6.32 -1.88
C GLU A 259 -15.25 -4.80 -2.02
N ALA A 260 -15.30 -4.08 -0.90
CA ALA A 260 -15.04 -2.65 -0.91
C ALA A 260 -13.52 -2.47 -0.83
N MET A 261 -12.93 -1.84 -1.86
CA MET A 261 -11.57 -1.34 -1.77
C MET A 261 -11.56 -0.21 -0.72
N LEU A 262 -10.85 -0.41 0.38
CA LEU A 262 -10.40 0.72 1.19
C LEU A 262 -9.56 1.61 0.27
N SER A 263 -9.60 2.94 0.47
CA SER A 263 -8.59 3.77 -0.18
C SER A 263 -7.22 3.30 0.33
N SER A 264 -6.25 3.15 -0.56
CA SER A 264 -4.90 2.74 -0.18
C SER A 264 -4.33 3.61 0.95
N ALA A 265 -4.77 4.87 1.05
CA ALA A 265 -4.43 5.79 2.13
C ALA A 265 -4.88 5.32 3.53
N ALA A 266 -6.12 4.83 3.68
CA ALA A 266 -6.63 4.38 4.98
C ALA A 266 -6.00 3.05 5.42
N GLU A 267 -5.71 2.16 4.47
CA GLU A 267 -4.93 0.95 4.74
C GLU A 267 -3.49 1.28 5.13
N LEU A 268 -2.84 2.20 4.40
CA LEU A 268 -1.48 2.65 4.71
C LEU A 268 -1.40 3.35 6.07
N GLU A 269 -2.39 4.17 6.44
CA GLU A 269 -2.48 4.81 7.76
C GLU A 269 -2.61 3.76 8.88
N SER A 270 -3.50 2.78 8.70
CA SER A 270 -3.68 1.70 9.68
C SER A 270 -2.43 0.82 9.81
N ILE A 271 -1.74 0.51 8.70
CA ILE A 271 -0.51 -0.29 8.71
C ILE A 271 0.63 0.50 9.37
N SER A 272 0.74 1.79 9.06
CA SER A 272 1.75 2.69 9.62
C SER A 272 1.56 2.87 11.13
N LYS A 273 0.32 3.05 11.59
CA LYS A 273 0.02 3.14 13.02
C LYS A 273 0.47 1.88 13.77
N ARG A 274 0.18 0.69 13.24
CA ARG A 274 0.58 -0.60 13.86
C ARG A 274 2.11 -0.79 13.93
N TYR A 275 2.84 -0.30 12.92
CA TYR A 275 4.31 -0.30 12.93
C TYR A 275 4.84 0.58 14.07
N TRP A 276 4.37 1.82 14.16
CA TRP A 276 4.80 2.77 15.20
C TRP A 276 4.39 2.34 16.60
N GLU A 277 3.23 1.69 16.74
CA GLU A 277 2.80 1.09 18.01
C GLU A 277 3.79 0.02 18.50
N SER A 278 4.26 -0.86 17.63
CA SER A 278 5.20 -1.91 18.02
C SER A 278 6.56 -1.33 18.45
N LEU A 279 7.05 -0.32 17.73
CA LEU A 279 8.31 0.36 18.05
C LEU A 279 8.22 1.21 19.32
N ALA A 280 7.10 1.93 19.51
CA ALA A 280 6.86 2.69 20.72
C ALA A 280 6.78 1.77 21.94
N LEU A 281 6.08 0.64 21.83
CA LEU A 281 5.99 -0.36 22.90
C LEU A 281 7.36 -0.92 23.28
N LYS A 282 8.22 -1.23 22.30
CA LYS A 282 9.60 -1.65 22.53
C LYS A 282 10.34 -0.64 23.40
N HIS A 283 10.32 0.63 23.02
CA HIS A 283 11.04 1.67 23.75
C HIS A 283 10.40 2.03 25.10
N ILE A 284 9.08 1.91 25.24
CA ILE A 284 8.38 2.03 26.53
C ILE A 284 8.93 0.99 27.52
N LEU A 285 9.09 -0.25 27.07
CA LEU A 285 9.63 -1.35 27.88
C LEU A 285 11.13 -1.20 28.15
N GLU A 286 11.95 -0.85 27.15
CA GLU A 286 13.42 -0.69 27.31
C GLU A 286 13.80 0.46 28.24
N ASN A 287 12.96 1.51 28.30
CA ASN A 287 13.21 2.69 29.14
C ASN A 287 12.40 2.65 30.45
N ASN A 288 11.82 1.48 30.80
CA ASN A 288 11.04 1.24 32.02
C ASN A 288 9.98 2.33 32.29
N VAL A 289 9.36 2.84 31.22
CA VAL A 289 8.40 3.95 31.30
C VAL A 289 7.24 3.59 32.22
N LEU A 290 6.81 2.33 32.26
CA LEU A 290 5.68 1.89 33.08
C LEU A 290 6.00 1.77 34.58
N GLU A 291 7.28 1.65 34.96
CA GLU A 291 7.72 1.36 36.34
C GLU A 291 8.10 2.62 37.12
N GLU A 292 8.54 3.68 36.43
CA GLU A 292 9.07 4.90 37.06
C GLU A 292 8.03 5.99 37.34
N GLN A 293 6.74 5.66 37.29
CA GLN A 293 5.64 6.64 37.45
C GLN A 293 5.55 7.24 38.86
N GLU A 294 6.07 6.57 39.89
CA GLU A 294 6.03 7.06 41.28
C GLU A 294 7.28 7.87 41.72
N ARG A 295 8.36 7.90 40.91
CA ARG A 295 9.69 8.40 41.35
C ARG A 295 10.27 9.58 40.55
N ARG A 296 9.59 10.10 39.53
CA ARG A 296 10.17 11.15 38.67
C ARG A 296 9.76 12.56 39.11
N ASP A 297 10.65 13.23 39.83
CA ASP A 297 10.66 14.69 39.92
C ASP A 297 11.03 15.26 38.55
N ILE A 298 10.05 15.92 37.92
CA ILE A 298 10.11 16.90 36.82
C ILE A 298 11.54 17.19 36.33
N ILE A 299 12.02 16.43 35.33
CA ILE A 299 12.79 16.81 34.14
C ILE A 299 12.84 15.54 33.26
N THR A 300 11.90 15.37 32.33
CA THR A 300 11.98 14.36 31.28
C THR A 300 12.41 15.04 29.98
N SER A 301 13.43 14.48 29.32
CA SER A 301 13.79 14.89 27.96
C SER A 301 12.58 14.67 27.02
N THR A 302 12.43 15.51 25.99
CA THR A 302 11.33 15.42 25.00
C THR A 302 11.03 13.98 24.52
N PRO A 303 12.02 13.09 24.30
CA PRO A 303 11.76 11.70 23.91
C PRO A 303 10.97 10.86 24.93
N LEU A 304 11.22 11.00 26.24
CA LEU A 304 10.52 10.21 27.26
C LEU A 304 9.05 10.60 27.38
N ARG A 305 8.75 11.89 27.23
CA ARG A 305 7.38 12.39 27.21
C ARG A 305 6.58 11.86 26.01
N ILE A 306 7.23 11.70 24.85
CA ILE A 306 6.61 11.08 23.68
C ILE A 306 6.25 9.62 23.98
N LEU A 307 7.12 8.87 24.66
CA LEU A 307 6.84 7.48 25.03
C LEU A 307 5.72 7.37 26.06
N GLU A 308 5.63 8.30 27.02
CA GLU A 308 4.51 8.40 27.96
C GLU A 308 3.19 8.68 27.23
N ASP A 309 3.19 9.60 26.26
CA ASP A 309 2.02 9.92 25.44
C ASP A 309 1.58 8.72 24.59
N CYS A 310 2.54 8.00 24.00
CA CYS A 310 2.28 6.74 23.32
C CYS A 310 1.69 5.68 24.27
N ALA A 311 2.20 5.57 25.50
CA ALA A 311 1.69 4.64 26.50
C ALA A 311 0.25 4.98 26.93
N VAL A 312 -0.12 6.27 26.97
CA VAL A 312 -1.50 6.73 27.21
C VAL A 312 -2.41 6.38 26.04
N GLU A 313 -1.99 6.66 24.80
CA GLU A 313 -2.76 6.33 23.59
C GLU A 313 -2.98 4.81 23.43
N MET A 314 -2.03 3.99 23.90
CA MET A 314 -2.13 2.53 23.91
C MET A 314 -3.00 1.97 25.06
N GLY A 315 -3.43 2.83 26.00
CA GLY A 315 -4.16 2.42 27.19
C GLY A 315 -3.31 1.64 28.21
N LEU A 316 -2.01 1.88 28.25
CA LEU A 316 -1.09 1.35 29.28
C LEU A 316 -1.04 2.27 30.51
N LEU A 317 -1.13 3.59 30.27
CA LEU A 317 -1.15 4.62 31.29
C LEU A 317 -2.40 5.50 31.16
N ARG A 318 -2.78 6.17 32.25
CA ARG A 318 -3.78 7.24 32.28
C ARG A 318 -3.18 8.46 32.98
N ARG A 319 -3.33 9.65 32.41
CA ARG A 319 -2.90 10.88 33.10
C ARG A 319 -3.78 11.14 34.33
N GLU A 320 -3.17 11.45 35.47
CA GLU A 320 -3.96 11.81 36.64
C GLU A 320 -4.71 13.13 36.39
N PRO A 321 -6.01 13.22 36.75
CA PRO A 321 -6.81 14.42 36.49
C PRO A 321 -6.36 15.64 37.30
N THR A 322 -5.81 15.41 38.50
CA THR A 322 -5.46 16.45 39.47
C THR A 322 -4.01 16.90 39.39
N ASP A 323 -3.15 16.13 38.73
CA ASP A 323 -1.74 16.43 38.56
C ASP A 323 -1.25 15.88 37.21
N ALA A 324 -1.09 16.77 36.24
CA ALA A 324 -0.64 16.40 34.88
C ALA A 324 0.83 15.91 34.83
N SER A 325 1.56 15.98 35.95
CA SER A 325 2.91 15.40 36.08
C SER A 325 2.90 13.94 36.54
N ARG A 326 1.74 13.38 36.87
CA ARG A 326 1.56 12.01 37.34
C ARG A 326 0.72 11.20 36.36
N ASN A 327 1.13 9.95 36.12
CA ASN A 327 0.30 8.98 35.41
C ASN A 327 -0.03 7.79 36.32
N GLU A 328 -1.21 7.25 36.13
CA GLU A 328 -1.71 6.04 36.74
C GLU A 328 -1.53 4.85 35.80
N LEU A 329 -1.04 3.73 36.34
CA LEU A 329 -0.84 2.50 35.59
C LEU A 329 -2.16 1.71 35.44
N LEU A 330 -2.58 1.49 34.18
CA LEU A 330 -3.80 0.74 33.85
C LEU A 330 -3.55 -0.77 33.85
N ASN A 331 -4.59 -1.61 33.87
CA ASN A 331 -4.44 -3.07 33.95
C ASN A 331 -3.58 -3.66 32.80
N ARG A 332 -3.71 -3.15 31.58
CA ARG A 332 -2.81 -3.51 30.46
C ARG A 332 -1.35 -3.11 30.72
N GLY A 333 -1.14 -1.93 31.31
CA GLY A 333 0.18 -1.50 31.75
C GLY A 333 0.74 -2.37 32.89
N LYS A 334 -0.09 -2.82 33.84
CA LYS A 334 0.31 -3.72 34.93
C LYS A 334 0.78 -5.09 34.44
N LEU A 335 0.21 -5.61 33.35
CA LEU A 335 0.69 -6.84 32.71
C LEU A 335 2.10 -6.69 32.10
N LEU A 336 2.53 -5.45 31.87
CA LEU A 336 3.78 -5.09 31.17
C LEU A 336 4.76 -4.32 32.05
N ALA A 337 4.39 -3.99 33.29
CA ALA A 337 5.24 -3.30 34.26
C ALA A 337 5.89 -4.34 35.19
N PHE A 338 7.22 -4.34 35.30
CA PHE A 338 7.96 -5.41 35.97
C PHE A 338 7.85 -5.39 37.51
N HIS A 339 7.69 -6.56 38.12
CA HIS A 339 8.01 -6.83 39.53
C HIS A 339 8.85 -8.10 39.71
N SER A 340 9.77 -8.02 40.67
CA SER A 340 11.05 -8.72 40.80
C SER A 340 11.02 -10.21 41.21
N SER A 341 10.13 -11.03 40.64
CA SER A 341 10.20 -12.48 40.86
C SER A 341 9.76 -13.27 39.63
N SER A 342 10.70 -14.01 39.04
CA SER A 342 10.45 -15.01 38.01
C SER A 342 9.46 -16.06 38.53
N GLY A 343 8.20 -15.98 38.11
CA GLY A 343 7.15 -16.92 38.48
C GLY A 343 5.70 -16.41 38.48
N ASP A 344 5.46 -15.09 38.44
CA ASP A 344 4.13 -14.48 38.26
C ASP A 344 3.69 -14.52 36.78
N ALA A 345 2.42 -14.80 36.51
CA ALA A 345 1.79 -14.76 35.18
C ALA A 345 1.99 -13.41 34.45
N ASN A 346 2.08 -12.31 35.18
CA ASN A 346 2.36 -10.98 34.62
C ASN A 346 3.79 -10.88 34.08
N GLY A 347 4.78 -11.38 34.84
CA GLY A 347 6.19 -11.40 34.42
C GLY A 347 6.44 -12.24 33.16
N VAL A 348 5.64 -13.30 32.95
CA VAL A 348 5.68 -14.10 31.72
C VAL A 348 5.18 -13.31 30.51
N THR A 349 4.19 -12.44 30.69
CA THR A 349 3.57 -11.67 29.59
C THR A 349 4.52 -10.58 29.10
N GLU A 350 5.12 -9.84 30.02
CA GLU A 350 6.16 -8.84 29.73
C GLU A 350 7.36 -9.47 29.02
N ALA A 351 7.87 -10.60 29.51
CA ALA A 351 9.00 -11.30 28.91
C ALA A 351 8.68 -11.79 27.48
N ARG A 352 7.46 -12.29 27.23
CA ARG A 352 6.98 -12.65 25.89
C ARG A 352 6.91 -11.45 24.96
N CYS A 353 6.43 -10.31 25.44
CA CYS A 353 6.42 -9.08 24.66
C CYS A 353 7.84 -8.64 24.28
N ARG A 354 8.78 -8.64 25.23
CA ARG A 354 10.19 -8.31 24.92
C ARG A 354 10.81 -9.28 23.92
N TYR A 355 10.53 -10.57 24.04
CA TYR A 355 11.02 -11.59 23.10
C TYR A 355 10.63 -11.27 21.65
N TRP A 356 9.35 -10.96 21.41
CA TRP A 356 8.84 -10.66 20.07
C TRP A 356 9.22 -9.26 19.55
N LEU A 357 9.61 -8.34 20.44
CA LEU A 357 10.07 -6.99 20.09
C LEU A 357 11.60 -6.89 19.92
N GLN A 358 12.33 -8.02 19.99
CA GLN A 358 13.76 -8.04 19.74
C GLN A 358 14.09 -7.61 18.31
N ASP A 359 15.22 -6.92 18.15
CA ASP A 359 15.68 -6.40 16.86
C ASP A 359 15.85 -7.48 15.79
N ARG A 360 16.14 -8.74 16.15
CA ARG A 360 16.21 -9.82 15.17
C ARG A 360 14.91 -10.01 14.39
N TYR A 361 13.76 -9.79 15.01
CA TYR A 361 12.47 -9.87 14.33
C TYR A 361 12.22 -8.60 13.52
N LEU A 362 12.34 -7.42 14.15
CA LEU A 362 12.06 -6.15 13.49
C LEU A 362 13.02 -5.85 12.32
N ASN A 363 14.32 -6.10 12.50
CA ASN A 363 15.32 -5.92 11.45
C ASN A 363 15.12 -6.91 10.32
N ALA A 364 14.69 -8.16 10.57
CA ALA A 364 14.36 -9.06 9.47
C ALA A 364 13.25 -8.47 8.57
N TRP A 365 12.28 -7.78 9.16
CA TRP A 365 11.23 -7.06 8.42
C TRP A 365 11.73 -5.78 7.73
N LEU A 366 12.66 -5.03 8.33
CA LEU A 366 13.20 -3.77 7.78
C LEU A 366 14.31 -3.97 6.75
N GLU A 367 15.16 -4.97 6.95
CA GLU A 367 16.37 -5.27 6.18
C GLU A 367 16.11 -6.26 5.05
N HIS A 368 14.85 -6.63 4.76
CA HIS A 368 14.50 -7.76 3.89
C HIS A 368 15.49 -7.85 2.71
N PRO A 369 16.29 -8.92 2.64
CA PRO A 369 17.44 -8.96 1.76
C PRO A 369 16.94 -8.99 0.32
N GLN A 370 17.27 -7.95 -0.44
CA GLN A 370 16.94 -7.84 -1.86
C GLN A 370 17.55 -8.95 -2.73
N ASP A 371 18.45 -9.81 -2.25
CA ASP A 371 19.14 -10.79 -3.12
C ASP A 371 19.67 -12.07 -2.43
N LYS A 372 19.28 -12.40 -1.18
CA LYS A 372 19.72 -13.66 -0.54
C LYS A 372 18.59 -14.28 0.25
N LYS A 373 18.23 -15.52 -0.06
CA LYS A 373 17.47 -16.36 0.88
C LYS A 373 18.21 -16.35 2.21
N PRO A 374 17.55 -16.07 3.33
CA PRO A 374 18.19 -16.12 4.62
C PRO A 374 18.49 -17.58 4.94
N ASN A 375 19.62 -18.09 4.44
CA ASN A 375 20.26 -19.28 4.96
C ASN A 375 21.17 -18.84 6.12
N ARG A 376 20.59 -18.10 7.07
CA ARG A 376 21.23 -17.64 8.31
C ARG A 376 20.78 -18.58 9.42
N ASP A 377 21.74 -19.09 10.19
CA ASP A 377 21.44 -19.76 11.46
C ASP A 377 21.18 -18.68 12.53
N THR A 378 19.93 -18.26 12.65
CA THR A 378 19.56 -17.20 13.61
C THR A 378 19.75 -17.64 15.07
N PHE A 379 19.78 -18.95 15.33
CA PHE A 379 20.13 -19.48 16.65
C PHE A 379 21.62 -19.30 16.95
N ALA A 380 22.50 -19.43 15.95
CA ALA A 380 23.92 -19.07 16.10
C ALA A 380 24.13 -17.56 16.31
N ASP A 381 23.37 -16.72 15.64
CA ASP A 381 23.42 -15.27 15.89
C ASP A 381 22.95 -14.94 17.32
N LEU A 382 21.87 -15.58 17.80
CA LEU A 382 21.40 -15.44 19.19
C LEU A 382 22.46 -15.91 20.20
N ALA A 383 23.16 -17.00 19.90
CA ALA A 383 24.20 -17.57 20.75
C ALA A 383 25.38 -16.61 21.02
N SER A 384 25.55 -15.56 20.20
CA SER A 384 26.56 -14.52 20.42
C SER A 384 26.28 -13.62 21.64
N ASN A 385 25.05 -13.63 22.17
CA ASN A 385 24.65 -12.81 23.32
C ASN A 385 24.00 -13.67 24.43
N PRO A 386 24.76 -14.06 25.47
CA PRO A 386 24.27 -14.92 26.56
C PRO A 386 23.03 -14.40 27.30
N ALA A 387 22.85 -13.07 27.40
CA ALA A 387 21.67 -12.49 28.05
C ALA A 387 20.39 -12.73 27.22
N LEU A 388 20.50 -12.59 25.89
CA LEU A 388 19.39 -12.86 24.97
C LEU A 388 19.08 -14.35 24.86
N VAL A 389 20.09 -15.23 24.99
CA VAL A 389 19.91 -16.69 25.06
C VAL A 389 19.04 -17.05 26.25
N ASN A 390 19.41 -16.62 27.46
CA ASN A 390 18.64 -16.94 28.67
C ASN A 390 17.21 -16.39 28.62
N GLN A 391 17.03 -15.13 28.20
CA GLN A 391 15.70 -14.53 28.04
C GLN A 391 14.83 -15.32 27.05
N SER A 392 15.41 -15.70 25.90
CA SER A 392 14.71 -16.46 24.87
C SER A 392 14.31 -17.85 25.36
N LEU A 393 15.22 -18.50 26.08
CA LEU A 393 14.99 -19.82 26.64
C LEU A 393 13.91 -19.83 27.73
N ASP A 394 13.88 -18.83 28.62
CA ASP A 394 12.83 -18.71 29.63
C ASP A 394 11.44 -18.54 28.99
N VAL A 395 11.36 -17.73 27.93
CA VAL A 395 10.12 -17.52 27.18
C VAL A 395 9.70 -18.79 26.43
N LEU A 396 10.62 -19.45 25.73
CA LEU A 396 10.34 -20.71 25.01
C LEU A 396 9.92 -21.83 25.98
N LYS A 397 10.57 -21.92 27.16
CA LYS A 397 10.17 -22.81 28.24
C LYS A 397 8.75 -22.52 28.72
N SER A 398 8.38 -21.24 28.88
CA SER A 398 7.01 -20.85 29.29
C SER A 398 5.94 -21.32 28.29
N TYR A 399 6.26 -21.36 26.99
CA TYR A 399 5.36 -21.92 25.98
C TYR A 399 5.36 -23.45 26.06
N ALA A 400 6.52 -24.09 26.12
CA ALA A 400 6.66 -25.55 26.16
C ALA A 400 5.95 -26.18 27.38
N ASP A 401 6.07 -25.59 28.57
CA ASP A 401 5.41 -26.09 29.79
C ASP A 401 3.87 -26.04 29.67
N SER A 402 3.34 -25.10 28.88
CA SER A 402 1.91 -24.99 28.60
C SER A 402 1.48 -25.93 27.47
N ASP A 403 2.25 -25.99 26.39
CA ASP A 403 1.88 -26.72 25.17
C ASP A 403 1.91 -28.23 25.38
N TRP A 404 2.87 -28.73 26.15
CA TRP A 404 3.15 -30.17 26.28
C TRP A 404 2.41 -30.86 27.41
N LYS A 405 1.68 -30.13 28.25
CA LYS A 405 0.87 -30.72 29.33
C LYS A 405 -0.17 -31.70 28.77
N GLY A 406 -0.10 -32.97 29.16
CA GLY A 406 -0.96 -34.04 28.65
C GLY A 406 -0.48 -34.72 27.36
N ALA A 407 0.69 -34.36 26.82
CA ALA A 407 1.22 -34.93 25.58
C ALA A 407 1.51 -36.43 25.67
N ALA A 408 1.67 -36.96 26.88
CA ALA A 408 1.88 -38.39 27.09
C ALA A 408 0.73 -39.28 26.60
N VAL A 409 -0.52 -38.77 26.63
CA VAL A 409 -1.69 -39.54 26.19
C VAL A 409 -1.67 -39.84 24.69
N PRO A 410 -1.60 -38.85 23.77
CA PRO A 410 -1.55 -39.12 22.34
C PRO A 410 -0.28 -39.88 21.93
N VAL A 411 0.86 -39.61 22.56
CA VAL A 411 2.11 -40.35 22.31
C VAL A 411 1.97 -41.82 22.72
N SER A 412 1.48 -42.11 23.93
CA SER A 412 1.23 -43.49 24.38
C SER A 412 0.22 -44.20 23.49
N LYS A 413 -0.89 -43.54 23.13
CA LYS A 413 -1.93 -44.11 22.27
C LYS A 413 -1.38 -44.58 20.92
N LEU A 414 -0.50 -43.78 20.29
CA LEU A 414 0.16 -44.14 19.03
C LEU A 414 1.12 -45.34 19.19
N LEU A 415 1.75 -45.48 20.35
CA LEU A 415 2.67 -46.57 20.65
C LEU A 415 1.93 -47.86 21.09
N ASP A 416 0.81 -47.75 21.80
CA ASP A 416 0.04 -48.87 22.37
C ASP A 416 -0.82 -49.60 21.35
N GLY A 417 -1.22 -48.95 20.25
CA GLY A 417 -2.03 -49.56 19.18
C GLY A 417 -1.47 -50.85 18.57
N LYS A 418 -0.20 -51.21 18.85
CA LYS A 418 0.42 -52.50 18.50
C LYS A 418 1.35 -53.09 19.59
N ASN A 419 1.13 -52.80 20.88
CA ASN A 419 1.97 -53.29 22.00
C ASN A 419 3.44 -52.80 21.98
N ARG A 420 3.72 -51.61 21.41
CA ARG A 420 5.09 -51.15 21.13
C ARG A 420 5.74 -50.38 22.27
N ALA A 421 4.95 -49.81 23.19
CA ALA A 421 5.47 -49.11 24.36
C ALA A 421 6.31 -50.00 25.30
N ALA A 422 6.04 -51.31 25.32
CA ALA A 422 6.73 -52.26 26.20
C ALA A 422 8.24 -52.44 25.87
N ASN A 423 8.68 -52.08 24.66
CA ASN A 423 10.04 -52.30 24.17
C ASN A 423 10.91 -51.03 24.15
N ILE A 424 10.42 -49.89 24.65
CA ILE A 424 11.14 -48.61 24.63
C ILE A 424 11.95 -48.47 25.92
N ARG A 425 13.28 -48.62 25.82
CA ARG A 425 14.23 -48.45 26.94
C ARG A 425 14.92 -47.09 26.92
N THR A 426 15.14 -46.51 25.74
CA THR A 426 15.82 -45.22 25.61
C THR A 426 14.99 -44.25 24.77
N ILE A 427 14.75 -43.05 25.31
CA ILE A 427 14.09 -41.93 24.61
C ILE A 427 15.05 -40.75 24.50
N VAL A 428 15.20 -40.22 23.28
CA VAL A 428 16.02 -39.05 23.01
C VAL A 428 15.16 -37.93 22.42
N ASP A 429 15.10 -36.78 23.09
CA ASP A 429 14.44 -35.56 22.60
C ASP A 429 15.45 -34.64 21.93
N MET A 430 15.32 -34.49 20.62
CA MET A 430 16.26 -33.83 19.74
C MET A 430 15.84 -32.36 19.56
N GLY A 431 16.58 -31.42 20.14
CA GLY A 431 16.18 -30.01 20.22
C GLY A 431 15.13 -29.76 21.32
N GLY A 432 15.23 -30.50 22.43
CA GLY A 432 14.20 -30.50 23.49
C GLY A 432 14.24 -29.32 24.45
N GLY A 433 15.20 -28.40 24.34
CA GLY A 433 15.35 -27.24 25.22
C GLY A 433 15.55 -27.63 26.69
N TYR A 434 14.61 -27.26 27.56
CA TYR A 434 14.59 -27.60 28.99
C TYR A 434 14.02 -29.00 29.30
N GLY A 435 13.72 -29.78 28.26
CA GLY A 435 13.18 -31.14 28.38
C GLY A 435 11.75 -31.20 28.91
N SER A 436 10.94 -30.15 28.71
CA SER A 436 9.55 -30.10 29.22
C SER A 436 8.67 -31.24 28.69
N LEU A 437 8.81 -31.60 27.40
CA LEU A 437 8.10 -32.74 26.81
C LEU A 437 8.56 -34.06 27.44
N LEU A 438 9.87 -34.28 27.56
CA LEU A 438 10.40 -35.48 28.23
C LEU A 438 9.95 -35.60 29.68
N ARG A 439 9.87 -34.47 30.41
CA ARG A 439 9.38 -34.46 31.79
C ARG A 439 7.92 -34.87 31.88
N GLU A 440 7.07 -34.35 31.01
CA GLU A 440 5.68 -34.80 30.92
C GLU A 440 5.59 -36.31 30.64
N LEU A 441 6.39 -36.82 29.70
CA LEU A 441 6.39 -38.26 29.37
C LEU A 441 6.88 -39.12 30.54
N HIS A 442 7.97 -38.71 31.19
CA HIS A 442 8.54 -39.37 32.36
C HIS A 442 7.53 -39.40 33.52
N ASP A 443 6.96 -38.25 33.88
CA ASP A 443 6.08 -38.09 35.05
C ASP A 443 4.71 -38.73 34.85
N SER A 444 4.25 -38.87 33.59
CA SER A 444 3.00 -39.57 33.26
C SER A 444 2.99 -41.04 33.70
N GLY A 445 4.17 -41.66 33.79
CA GLY A 445 4.32 -43.09 34.06
C GLY A 445 3.65 -44.00 33.02
N LEU A 446 3.40 -43.53 31.80
CA LEU A 446 2.87 -44.35 30.69
C LEU A 446 3.96 -45.14 29.95
N LEU A 447 5.22 -44.72 30.06
CA LEU A 447 6.40 -45.38 29.46
C LEU A 447 7.32 -45.99 30.53
N ARG A 448 6.78 -46.85 31.41
CA ARG A 448 7.46 -47.34 32.63
C ARG A 448 8.69 -48.22 32.41
N ASN A 449 8.86 -48.78 31.21
CA ASN A 449 9.99 -49.62 30.87
C ASN A 449 11.19 -48.81 30.33
N THR A 450 11.06 -47.49 30.23
CA THR A 450 12.13 -46.61 29.78
C THR A 450 13.14 -46.42 30.91
N GLU A 451 14.39 -46.80 30.62
CA GLU A 451 15.53 -46.73 31.52
C GLU A 451 16.26 -45.38 31.39
N GLU A 452 16.25 -44.77 30.19
CA GLU A 452 16.97 -43.53 29.91
C GLU A 452 16.12 -42.49 29.16
N PHE A 453 16.10 -41.27 29.70
CA PHE A 453 15.52 -40.07 29.09
C PHE A 453 16.65 -39.07 28.84
N ILE A 454 16.88 -38.72 27.58
CA ILE A 454 18.00 -37.86 27.17
C ILE A 454 17.47 -36.68 26.35
N CYS A 455 17.66 -35.46 26.86
CA CYS A 455 17.40 -34.23 26.15
C CYS A 455 18.69 -33.75 25.48
N VAL A 456 18.67 -33.60 24.16
CA VAL A 456 19.83 -33.17 23.37
C VAL A 456 19.57 -31.77 22.81
N ASP A 457 20.50 -30.85 23.05
CA ASP A 457 20.43 -29.48 22.52
C ASP A 457 21.83 -28.85 22.38
N ARG A 458 21.89 -27.64 21.82
CA ARG A 458 23.13 -26.91 21.57
C ARG A 458 23.89 -26.55 22.87
N PRO A 459 25.21 -26.37 22.83
CA PRO A 459 26.04 -26.12 24.01
C PRO A 459 25.53 -25.00 24.92
N GLU A 460 25.08 -23.89 24.35
CA GLU A 460 24.57 -22.71 25.04
C GLU A 460 23.24 -22.98 25.75
N VAL A 461 22.39 -23.83 25.18
CA VAL A 461 21.11 -24.25 25.80
C VAL A 461 21.40 -25.16 26.98
N ILE A 462 22.24 -26.18 26.79
CA ILE A 462 22.63 -27.10 27.86
C ILE A 462 23.34 -26.35 28.99
N ALA A 463 24.22 -25.40 28.69
CA ALA A 463 24.86 -24.56 29.70
C ALA A 463 23.85 -23.71 30.48
N SER A 464 22.83 -23.16 29.82
CA SER A 464 21.74 -22.41 30.47
C SER A 464 20.92 -23.32 31.40
N VAL A 465 20.53 -24.52 30.94
CA VAL A 465 19.77 -25.50 31.75
C VAL A 465 20.57 -25.96 32.97
N LEU A 466 21.87 -26.24 32.82
CA LEU A 466 22.72 -26.67 33.92
C LEU A 466 23.01 -25.55 34.94
N SER A 467 22.97 -24.28 34.51
CA SER A 467 23.22 -23.12 35.37
C SER A 467 21.97 -22.58 36.07
N SER A 468 20.78 -22.82 35.51
CA SER A 468 19.49 -22.35 36.06
C SER A 468 18.91 -23.24 37.16
N SER A 469 19.55 -24.36 37.50
CA SER A 469 19.12 -25.24 38.61
C SER A 469 19.68 -24.84 39.97
N ALA A 470 18.77 -24.52 40.89
CA ALA A 470 18.88 -24.98 42.28
C ALA A 470 19.27 -26.48 42.28
N SER A 471 20.48 -26.77 42.77
CA SER A 471 21.22 -28.05 42.65
C SER A 471 20.46 -29.29 43.19
N PRO A 472 20.75 -30.52 42.69
CA PRO A 472 21.98 -31.22 43.09
C PRO A 472 22.75 -31.92 41.95
N SER A 473 24.07 -31.71 41.99
CA SER A 473 25.17 -32.49 41.40
C SER A 473 25.29 -32.58 39.86
N PRO A 474 26.51 -32.41 39.30
CA PRO A 474 26.78 -32.48 37.85
C PRO A 474 26.71 -33.91 37.27
N HIS A 475 26.24 -34.90 38.03
CA HIS A 475 26.13 -36.30 37.61
C HIS A 475 24.72 -36.90 37.82
N SER A 476 23.72 -36.08 38.17
CA SER A 476 22.31 -36.51 38.28
C SER A 476 21.42 -35.50 37.56
N GLY A 477 20.84 -35.91 36.43
CA GLY A 477 19.94 -35.08 35.62
C GLY A 477 18.74 -34.53 36.41
N LEU A 478 18.20 -33.39 35.96
CA LEU A 478 16.98 -32.76 36.51
C LEU A 478 15.79 -33.74 36.37
N GLY A 479 15.37 -34.34 37.49
CA GLY A 479 14.20 -35.23 37.51
C GLY A 479 14.38 -36.53 36.72
N GLY A 480 15.61 -37.05 36.59
CA GLY A 480 15.88 -38.29 35.85
C GLY A 480 16.18 -38.11 34.35
N ILE A 481 16.20 -36.87 33.85
CA ILE A 481 16.49 -36.53 32.45
C ILE A 481 17.95 -36.11 32.30
N LYS A 482 18.72 -36.86 31.49
CA LYS A 482 20.08 -36.50 31.10
C LYS A 482 20.03 -35.37 30.06
N HIS A 483 20.85 -34.34 30.22
CA HIS A 483 20.95 -33.23 29.28
C HIS A 483 22.32 -33.28 28.61
N GLU A 484 22.35 -33.43 27.30
CA GLU A 484 23.58 -33.69 26.54
C GLU A 484 23.73 -32.71 25.38
N VAL A 485 24.97 -32.33 25.12
CA VAL A 485 25.30 -31.43 24.02
C VAL A 485 25.20 -32.18 22.70
N GLY A 486 24.47 -31.62 21.74
CA GLY A 486 24.40 -32.16 20.38
C GLY A 486 24.00 -31.11 19.35
N ASP A 487 24.35 -31.40 18.10
CA ASP A 487 24.02 -30.59 16.92
C ASP A 487 23.30 -31.51 15.92
N LEU A 488 22.09 -31.11 15.53
CA LEU A 488 21.21 -31.86 14.62
C LEU A 488 21.82 -31.99 13.21
N PHE A 489 22.61 -30.99 12.79
CA PHE A 489 23.26 -30.95 11.48
C PHE A 489 24.64 -31.58 11.49
N ASN A 490 25.41 -31.39 12.58
CA ASN A 490 26.82 -31.81 12.66
C ASN A 490 27.15 -32.43 14.02
N GLY A 491 26.78 -33.68 14.23
CA GLY A 491 27.12 -34.39 15.46
C GLY A 491 26.69 -35.86 15.48
N PRO A 492 27.12 -36.64 16.49
CA PRO A 492 26.60 -37.98 16.70
C PRO A 492 25.11 -37.93 17.09
N ILE A 493 24.34 -38.91 16.62
CA ILE A 493 22.96 -39.12 17.06
C ILE A 493 22.98 -40.30 18.04
N HIS A 494 22.58 -40.06 19.30
CA HIS A 494 22.50 -41.11 20.32
C HIS A 494 21.59 -42.24 19.86
N ALA A 495 22.01 -43.50 19.99
CA ALA A 495 21.15 -44.63 19.67
C ALA A 495 19.98 -44.70 20.66
N ALA A 496 18.75 -44.74 20.14
CA ALA A 496 17.54 -44.75 20.95
C ALA A 496 16.45 -45.61 20.30
N ASP A 497 15.51 -46.09 21.13
CA ASP A 497 14.30 -46.78 20.65
C ASP A 497 13.28 -45.78 20.10
N LEU A 498 13.21 -44.60 20.72
CA LEU A 498 12.29 -43.52 20.36
C LEU A 498 13.01 -42.17 20.34
N TYR A 499 12.90 -41.46 19.22
CA TYR A 499 13.30 -40.07 19.09
C TYR A 499 12.08 -39.16 19.12
N LEU A 500 12.21 -38.00 19.74
CA LEU A 500 11.21 -36.93 19.75
C LEU A 500 11.78 -35.69 19.05
N MET A 501 10.92 -35.00 18.30
CA MET A 501 11.17 -33.66 17.78
C MET A 501 9.90 -32.84 17.94
N SER A 502 9.89 -31.84 18.82
CA SER A 502 8.71 -31.03 19.11
C SER A 502 8.97 -29.56 18.82
N ARG A 503 8.27 -28.98 17.83
CA ARG A 503 8.55 -27.62 17.32
C ARG A 503 10.03 -27.41 16.97
N VAL A 504 10.57 -28.34 16.18
CA VAL A 504 11.97 -28.28 15.73
C VAL A 504 12.01 -28.16 14.22
N LEU A 505 11.32 -29.06 13.51
CA LEU A 505 11.38 -29.09 12.05
C LEU A 505 10.71 -27.87 11.41
N HIS A 506 9.75 -27.22 12.07
CA HIS A 506 9.16 -25.97 11.59
C HIS A 506 10.14 -24.79 11.54
N ASP A 507 11.20 -24.79 12.36
CA ASP A 507 12.23 -23.75 12.38
C ASP A 507 13.24 -23.88 11.22
N TRP A 508 13.13 -24.92 10.41
CA TRP A 508 14.08 -25.17 9.33
C TRP A 508 13.39 -25.15 7.96
N SER A 509 14.09 -24.61 6.96
CA SER A 509 13.65 -24.72 5.56
C SER A 509 13.55 -26.19 5.14
N ASP A 510 12.78 -26.50 4.11
CA ASP A 510 12.59 -27.90 3.67
C ASP A 510 13.90 -28.65 3.41
N PRO A 511 14.94 -28.07 2.77
CA PRO A 511 16.22 -28.75 2.61
C PRO A 511 16.92 -29.04 3.95
N GLN A 512 16.84 -28.13 4.92
CA GLN A 512 17.45 -28.30 6.24
C GLN A 512 16.69 -29.33 7.08
N ALA A 513 15.35 -29.27 7.08
CA ALA A 513 14.50 -30.24 7.74
C ALA A 513 14.71 -31.65 7.15
N ALA A 514 14.79 -31.76 5.81
CA ALA A 514 15.12 -33.00 5.13
C ALA A 514 16.51 -33.52 5.51
N THR A 515 17.51 -32.65 5.63
CA THR A 515 18.87 -33.01 6.08
C THR A 515 18.85 -33.62 7.49
N ILE A 516 18.10 -33.04 8.42
CA ILE A 516 17.97 -33.59 9.78
C ILE A 516 17.30 -34.96 9.73
N LEU A 517 16.18 -35.09 9.01
CA LEU A 517 15.44 -36.35 8.89
C LEU A 517 16.24 -37.45 8.20
N ASP A 518 17.03 -37.12 7.17
CA ASP A 518 17.91 -38.05 6.46
C ASP A 518 19.06 -38.54 7.36
N ARG A 519 19.65 -37.63 8.15
CA ARG A 519 20.69 -38.00 9.13
C ARG A 519 20.12 -38.92 10.20
N MET A 520 18.94 -38.59 10.73
CA MET A 520 18.25 -39.45 11.70
C MET A 520 17.92 -40.80 11.10
N HIS A 521 17.44 -40.85 9.84
CA HIS A 521 17.19 -42.11 9.14
C HIS A 521 18.48 -42.93 8.99
N LEU A 522 19.58 -42.29 8.58
CA LEU A 522 20.85 -43.00 8.36
C LEU A 522 21.48 -43.55 9.65
N LEU A 523 21.48 -42.75 10.73
CA LEU A 523 22.26 -43.03 11.93
C LEU A 523 21.48 -43.73 13.05
N SER A 524 20.15 -43.69 13.02
CA SER A 524 19.33 -44.39 14.03
C SER A 524 19.27 -45.90 13.81
N PRO A 525 19.07 -46.71 14.88
CA PRO A 525 18.82 -48.14 14.73
C PRO A 525 17.60 -48.46 13.85
N GLU A 526 17.57 -49.62 13.18
CA GLU A 526 16.44 -50.03 12.33
C GLU A 526 15.10 -50.16 13.09
N HIS A 527 15.15 -50.48 14.38
CA HIS A 527 13.97 -50.57 15.23
C HIS A 527 13.49 -49.21 15.74
N ALA A 528 14.26 -48.14 15.54
CA ALA A 528 13.94 -46.83 16.08
C ALA A 528 12.64 -46.26 15.51
N ARG A 529 12.00 -45.42 16.31
CA ARG A 529 10.81 -44.66 15.96
C ARG A 529 11.08 -43.18 16.11
N LEU A 530 10.41 -42.37 15.32
CA LEU A 530 10.48 -40.92 15.42
C LEU A 530 9.07 -40.38 15.66
N VAL A 531 8.91 -39.57 16.70
CA VAL A 531 7.68 -38.80 16.94
C VAL A 531 7.97 -37.34 16.65
N VAL A 532 7.21 -36.78 15.70
CA VAL A 532 7.24 -35.35 15.39
C VAL A 532 5.97 -34.71 15.94
N ILE A 533 6.11 -33.67 16.76
CA ILE A 533 4.99 -32.89 17.29
C ILE A 533 5.09 -31.48 16.73
N ASP A 534 4.24 -31.15 15.77
CA ASP A 534 4.30 -29.86 15.08
C ASP A 534 2.92 -29.39 14.62
N ARG A 535 2.82 -28.12 14.21
CA ARG A 535 1.56 -27.55 13.72
C ARG A 535 1.32 -27.94 12.26
N VAL A 536 0.06 -27.87 11.84
CA VAL A 536 -0.34 -28.00 10.44
C VAL A 536 -0.96 -26.68 10.01
N SER A 537 -0.41 -26.05 8.97
CA SER A 537 -0.84 -24.73 8.52
C SER A 537 -2.16 -24.78 7.73
N THR A 538 -3.03 -23.79 7.97
CA THR A 538 -4.19 -23.48 7.11
C THR A 538 -4.25 -21.96 6.82
N PRO A 539 -4.72 -21.53 5.63
CA PRO A 539 -4.65 -20.13 5.20
C PRO A 539 -5.47 -19.12 6.04
N ASP A 540 -6.37 -19.60 6.88
CA ASP A 540 -7.39 -18.84 7.62
C ASP A 540 -7.06 -18.66 9.12
N GLN A 541 -5.92 -19.15 9.59
CA GLN A 541 -5.57 -19.16 11.01
C GLN A 541 -4.60 -18.05 11.45
N LEU A 542 -4.63 -17.74 12.75
CA LEU A 542 -3.74 -16.81 13.47
C LEU A 542 -2.23 -17.07 13.22
N HIS A 543 -1.87 -18.29 12.82
CA HIS A 543 -0.50 -18.78 12.65
C HIS A 543 0.21 -18.29 11.38
N ALA A 544 -0.51 -17.66 10.43
CA ALA A 544 0.10 -17.10 9.23
C ALA A 544 1.20 -16.06 9.56
N LEU A 545 1.01 -15.29 10.63
CA LEU A 545 2.00 -14.31 11.10
C LEU A 545 3.26 -14.98 11.68
N LEU A 546 3.09 -16.06 12.44
CA LEU A 546 4.21 -16.84 12.97
C LEU A 546 5.04 -17.46 11.84
N SER A 547 4.37 -18.11 10.87
CA SER A 547 5.04 -18.69 9.71
C SER A 547 5.77 -17.64 8.89
N LEU A 548 5.22 -16.42 8.77
CA LEU A 548 5.87 -15.31 8.10
C LEU A 548 7.10 -14.81 8.87
N HIS A 549 7.04 -14.70 10.20
CA HIS A 549 8.21 -14.37 11.03
C HIS A 549 9.34 -15.39 10.85
N MET A 550 9.02 -16.67 10.90
CA MET A 550 9.96 -17.77 10.74
C MET A 550 10.59 -17.80 9.34
N TYR A 551 9.82 -17.43 8.32
CA TYR A 551 10.31 -17.32 6.94
C TYR A 551 11.29 -16.17 6.78
N MET A 552 10.95 -15.00 7.33
CA MET A 552 11.80 -13.81 7.27
C MET A 552 13.15 -14.00 7.97
N LEU A 553 13.17 -14.76 9.07
CA LEU A 553 14.37 -15.01 9.86
C LEU A 553 15.33 -16.00 9.20
N GLN A 554 14.84 -17.16 8.75
CA GLN A 554 15.69 -18.29 8.36
C GLN A 554 15.13 -19.14 7.21
N GLY A 555 14.13 -18.62 6.47
CA GLY A 555 13.53 -19.31 5.33
C GLY A 555 12.67 -20.53 5.72
N SER A 556 12.26 -20.58 6.99
CA SER A 556 11.45 -21.65 7.57
C SER A 556 9.96 -21.32 7.56
N HIS A 557 9.08 -22.30 7.75
CA HIS A 557 7.63 -22.07 7.67
C HIS A 557 6.82 -23.20 8.30
N GLU A 558 5.56 -22.89 8.64
CA GLU A 558 4.59 -23.89 9.06
C GLU A 558 4.06 -24.66 7.85
N ARG A 559 4.07 -26.00 7.91
CA ARG A 559 3.75 -26.87 6.77
C ARG A 559 2.29 -27.35 6.79
N SER A 560 1.71 -27.47 5.61
CA SER A 560 0.42 -28.16 5.42
C SER A 560 0.57 -29.66 5.66
N HIS A 561 -0.56 -30.37 5.75
CA HIS A 561 -0.56 -31.81 5.95
C HIS A 561 0.17 -32.54 4.81
N GLU A 562 -0.06 -32.09 3.58
CA GLU A 562 0.53 -32.64 2.36
C GLU A 562 2.05 -32.41 2.33
N GLN A 563 2.51 -31.21 2.72
CA GLN A 563 3.93 -30.89 2.81
C GLN A 563 4.65 -31.71 3.89
N TRP A 564 4.02 -31.94 5.05
CA TRP A 564 4.56 -32.84 6.07
C TRP A 564 4.69 -34.27 5.55
N GLN A 565 3.65 -34.77 4.87
CA GLN A 565 3.66 -36.11 4.29
C GLN A 565 4.75 -36.26 3.23
N GLU A 566 4.92 -35.27 2.35
CA GLU A 566 5.98 -35.24 1.34
C GLU A 566 7.38 -35.23 1.98
N LEU A 567 7.61 -34.36 2.97
CA LEU A 567 8.89 -34.27 3.69
C LEU A 567 9.26 -35.59 4.37
N PHE A 568 8.33 -36.23 5.07
CA PHE A 568 8.62 -37.51 5.72
C PHE A 568 8.90 -38.61 4.70
N THR A 569 8.08 -38.70 3.64
CA THR A 569 8.22 -39.75 2.62
C THR A 569 9.55 -39.63 1.87
N THR A 570 9.93 -38.41 1.48
CA THR A 570 11.17 -38.15 0.74
C THR A 570 12.42 -38.43 1.58
N SER A 571 12.38 -38.17 2.88
CA SER A 571 13.47 -38.52 3.83
C SER A 571 13.46 -39.99 4.31
N GLY A 572 12.69 -40.87 3.67
CA GLY A 572 12.69 -42.31 3.97
C GLY A 572 11.88 -42.71 5.21
N TRP A 573 11.04 -41.82 5.72
CA TRP A 573 10.14 -42.08 6.85
C TRP A 573 8.72 -42.38 6.36
N LYS A 574 8.07 -43.34 7.02
CA LYS A 574 6.66 -43.67 6.79
C LYS A 574 5.84 -43.26 8.01
N ILE A 575 4.75 -42.54 7.76
CA ILE A 575 3.73 -42.24 8.77
C ILE A 575 2.99 -43.54 9.13
N ASP A 576 3.04 -43.91 10.41
CA ASP A 576 2.41 -45.11 10.96
C ASP A 576 1.23 -44.75 11.89
N GLY A 577 1.10 -43.48 12.29
CA GLY A 577 -0.09 -42.95 12.96
C GLY A 577 -0.03 -41.44 13.16
N ILE A 578 -1.21 -40.82 13.35
CA ILE A 578 -1.36 -39.38 13.56
C ILE A 578 -2.42 -39.15 14.65
N GLU A 579 -2.16 -38.26 15.60
CA GLU A 579 -3.15 -37.79 16.59
C GLU A 579 -3.20 -36.25 16.62
N ASP A 580 -4.35 -35.71 17.01
CA ASP A 580 -4.52 -34.29 17.31
C ASP A 580 -4.22 -34.02 18.79
N PHE A 581 -3.48 -32.96 19.08
CA PHE A 581 -3.11 -32.59 20.44
C PHE A 581 -2.88 -31.09 20.59
N ASN A 582 -3.72 -30.40 21.39
CA ASN A 582 -3.52 -29.00 21.79
C ASN A 582 -3.22 -28.03 20.62
N GLY A 583 -3.86 -28.22 19.46
CA GLY A 583 -3.61 -27.43 18.24
C GLY A 583 -2.39 -27.86 17.42
N HIS A 584 -1.75 -28.97 17.79
CA HIS A 584 -0.65 -29.64 17.08
C HIS A 584 -1.10 -31.01 16.54
N LYS A 585 -0.31 -31.54 15.61
CA LYS A 585 -0.36 -32.95 15.20
C LYS A 585 0.82 -33.71 15.80
N VAL A 586 0.55 -34.91 16.28
CA VAL A 586 1.56 -35.88 16.73
C VAL A 586 1.68 -36.93 15.64
N PHE A 587 2.81 -36.95 14.93
CA PHE A 587 3.12 -37.94 13.89
C PHE A 587 4.01 -39.03 14.47
N LEU A 588 3.61 -40.29 14.33
CA LEU A 588 4.46 -41.45 14.60
C LEU A 588 5.06 -41.95 13.28
N LEU A 589 6.39 -41.96 13.20
CA LEU A 589 7.15 -42.31 12.01
C LEU A 589 7.99 -43.58 12.23
N THR A 590 8.05 -44.40 11.19
CA THR A 590 8.92 -45.60 11.12
C THR A 590 9.82 -45.53 9.91
N LYS A 591 11.01 -46.14 9.98
CA LYS A 591 11.89 -46.27 8.81
C LYS A 591 11.21 -47.07 7.72
N ALA A 592 11.15 -46.52 6.51
CA ALA A 592 10.86 -47.27 5.31
C ALA A 592 12.18 -47.73 4.68
N SER A 593 12.19 -48.95 4.15
CA SER A 593 13.25 -49.35 3.21
C SER A 593 13.20 -48.39 2.04
N ARG A 594 14.30 -47.70 1.74
CA ARG A 594 14.45 -46.96 0.48
C ARG A 594 14.33 -48.01 -0.63
N THR A 595 13.14 -48.17 -1.20
CA THR A 595 13.01 -48.88 -2.46
C THR A 595 13.91 -48.14 -3.43
N GLN A 596 14.93 -48.82 -3.96
CA GLN A 596 15.51 -48.47 -5.26
C GLN A 596 14.44 -48.71 -6.32
N GLU A 597 13.34 -47.99 -6.21
CA GLU A 597 12.40 -47.70 -7.26
C GLU A 597 12.29 -46.19 -7.24
N ASN A 598 13.32 -45.53 -7.78
CA ASN A 598 13.02 -44.44 -8.69
C ASN A 598 11.92 -44.99 -9.60
N PRO A 599 10.80 -44.28 -9.82
CA PRO A 599 9.88 -44.70 -10.85
C PRO A 599 10.70 -44.79 -12.14
N THR A 600 11.00 -46.02 -12.53
CA THR A 600 11.61 -46.32 -13.82
C THR A 600 10.47 -46.04 -14.78
N TYR A 601 10.27 -44.77 -15.10
CA TYR A 601 9.45 -44.41 -16.23
C TYR A 601 10.14 -45.05 -17.42
N LYS A 602 9.47 -46.08 -17.95
CA LYS A 602 9.80 -46.67 -19.23
C LYS A 602 10.21 -45.54 -20.15
N ALA A 603 11.41 -45.64 -20.71
CA ALA A 603 11.74 -44.89 -21.91
C ALA A 603 10.55 -45.09 -22.86
N VAL A 604 9.73 -44.06 -23.02
CA VAL A 604 8.84 -43.98 -24.16
C VAL A 604 9.82 -43.80 -25.31
N THR A 605 10.18 -44.93 -25.91
CA THR A 605 10.77 -44.94 -27.23
C THR A 605 9.66 -44.39 -28.11
N THR A 606 9.62 -43.07 -28.27
CA THR A 606 8.82 -42.44 -29.31
C THR A 606 9.39 -43.02 -30.59
N THR A 607 8.66 -43.98 -31.14
CA THR A 607 8.89 -44.48 -32.49
C THR A 607 9.03 -43.26 -33.37
N VAL A 608 10.20 -43.16 -34.02
CA VAL A 608 10.47 -42.18 -35.07
C VAL A 608 9.49 -42.51 -36.19
N GLU A 609 8.30 -41.92 -36.11
CA GLU A 609 7.41 -41.79 -37.23
C GLU A 609 7.95 -40.69 -38.14
N THR A 610 8.05 -41.07 -39.40
CA THR A 610 8.47 -40.34 -40.59
C THR A 610 8.47 -38.82 -40.51
N ALA A 611 9.54 -38.22 -41.05
CA ALA A 611 9.78 -36.78 -41.20
C ALA A 611 8.52 -35.98 -41.63
N GLU A 612 7.82 -35.43 -40.65
CA GLU A 612 6.89 -34.32 -40.84
C GLU A 612 7.68 -33.05 -41.18
N ALA A 613 7.15 -32.24 -42.10
CA ALA A 613 7.70 -30.93 -42.42
C ALA A 613 7.85 -30.08 -41.14
N PRO A 614 8.90 -29.24 -41.02
CA PRO A 614 9.09 -28.41 -39.85
C PRO A 614 7.88 -27.49 -39.63
N PRO A 615 7.25 -27.50 -38.45
CA PRO A 615 6.12 -26.63 -38.16
C PRO A 615 6.59 -25.18 -38.10
N THR A 616 5.80 -24.27 -38.68
CA THR A 616 6.01 -22.82 -38.52
C THR A 616 5.83 -22.41 -37.07
N VAL A 617 6.67 -21.51 -36.56
CA VAL A 617 6.63 -21.04 -35.17
C VAL A 617 5.44 -20.11 -34.98
N ARG A 618 4.31 -20.65 -34.48
CA ARG A 618 3.05 -19.91 -34.27
C ARG A 618 2.82 -19.37 -32.86
N LYS A 619 3.59 -19.85 -31.89
CA LYS A 619 3.44 -19.54 -30.46
C LYS A 619 4.61 -18.71 -29.95
N ALA A 620 4.30 -17.70 -29.16
CA ALA A 620 5.29 -16.94 -28.40
C ALA A 620 5.03 -17.01 -26.89
N LEU A 621 6.09 -17.03 -26.11
CA LEU A 621 6.10 -17.03 -24.65
C LEU A 621 6.84 -15.79 -24.16
N ILE A 622 6.17 -14.96 -23.36
CA ILE A 622 6.75 -13.74 -22.77
C ILE A 622 6.87 -13.94 -21.26
N THR A 623 8.07 -13.75 -20.73
CA THR A 623 8.35 -13.93 -19.30
C THR A 623 8.28 -12.60 -18.54
N VAL A 624 7.30 -12.45 -17.65
CA VAL A 624 7.03 -11.22 -16.87
C VAL A 624 7.18 -11.44 -15.36
N GLY A 625 7.14 -12.69 -14.89
CA GLY A 625 7.13 -13.08 -13.47
C GLY A 625 8.41 -12.80 -12.66
N GLY A 626 9.41 -12.10 -13.21
CA GLY A 626 10.62 -11.75 -12.47
C GLY A 626 10.36 -10.70 -11.39
N LEU A 627 11.02 -10.82 -10.23
CA LEU A 627 10.91 -9.88 -9.11
C LEU A 627 11.41 -8.47 -9.48
N GLY A 628 12.36 -8.38 -10.41
CA GLY A 628 12.90 -7.09 -10.84
C GLY A 628 13.62 -6.34 -9.73
N THR A 629 14.41 -7.04 -8.91
CA THR A 629 15.09 -6.51 -7.70
C THR A 629 15.89 -5.23 -7.97
N ARG A 630 16.55 -5.16 -9.14
CA ARG A 630 17.30 -3.96 -9.59
C ARG A 630 16.45 -2.71 -9.81
N MET A 631 15.13 -2.87 -9.96
CA MET A 631 14.15 -1.80 -10.19
C MET A 631 13.30 -1.52 -8.95
N GLU A 632 13.64 -2.08 -7.78
CA GLU A 632 12.89 -1.83 -6.56
C GLU A 632 13.05 -0.38 -6.05
N PRO A 633 11.99 0.20 -5.45
CA PRO A 633 10.69 -0.41 -5.16
C PRO A 633 9.70 -0.37 -6.33
N GLN A 634 10.03 0.24 -7.46
CA GLN A 634 9.10 0.43 -8.60
C GLN A 634 8.55 -0.90 -9.14
N SER A 635 9.38 -1.94 -9.22
CA SER A 635 8.98 -3.27 -9.68
C SER A 635 8.00 -4.00 -8.76
N ILE A 636 7.89 -3.62 -7.48
CA ILE A 636 6.92 -4.15 -6.51
C ILE A 636 5.51 -3.66 -6.84
N ILE A 637 5.40 -2.44 -7.36
CA ILE A 637 4.11 -1.79 -7.68
C ILE A 637 3.71 -2.09 -9.13
N THR A 638 4.65 -1.92 -10.06
CA THR A 638 4.43 -2.10 -11.48
C THR A 638 5.45 -3.11 -12.03
N PRO A 639 5.02 -4.28 -12.53
CA PRO A 639 5.91 -5.23 -13.19
C PRO A 639 6.74 -4.53 -14.27
N LYS A 640 8.01 -4.92 -14.44
CA LYS A 640 8.92 -4.26 -15.40
C LYS A 640 8.35 -4.19 -16.82
N ALA A 641 7.66 -5.23 -17.26
CA ALA A 641 7.01 -5.28 -18.55
C ALA A 641 5.87 -4.26 -18.72
N LEU A 642 5.33 -3.75 -17.61
CA LEU A 642 4.27 -2.74 -17.61
C LEU A 642 4.81 -1.32 -17.36
N LEU A 643 6.13 -1.13 -17.33
CA LEU A 643 6.71 0.20 -17.20
C LEU A 643 6.37 1.06 -18.43
N PRO A 644 6.00 2.34 -18.22
CA PRO A 644 5.57 3.22 -19.29
C PRO A 644 6.75 3.62 -20.19
N ILE A 645 6.56 3.52 -21.50
CA ILE A 645 7.51 4.01 -22.50
C ILE A 645 6.81 5.06 -23.34
N THR A 646 7.50 6.19 -23.52
CA THR A 646 7.07 7.28 -24.39
C THR A 646 7.66 7.13 -25.78
N SER A 647 6.83 7.20 -26.81
CA SER A 647 7.25 7.28 -28.20
C SER A 647 6.50 8.36 -28.96
N ARG A 648 7.13 8.99 -29.94
CA ARG A 648 6.44 9.79 -30.96
C ARG A 648 5.73 8.83 -31.93
N GLU A 649 4.46 9.07 -32.27
CA GLU A 649 3.81 8.36 -33.39
C GLU A 649 4.71 8.42 -34.64
N ASN A 650 4.87 7.27 -35.32
CA ASN A 650 5.74 6.93 -36.48
C ASN A 650 7.07 6.20 -36.23
N THR A 651 7.40 5.74 -35.03
CA THR A 651 8.74 5.13 -34.83
C THR A 651 8.91 3.67 -35.28
N PHE A 652 7.84 2.93 -35.66
CA PHE A 652 8.05 1.55 -36.13
C PHE A 652 7.18 1.03 -37.29
N ASP A 653 6.12 1.73 -37.72
CA ASP A 653 5.27 1.29 -38.86
C ASP A 653 5.20 2.37 -39.95
N THR A 654 5.91 2.12 -41.06
CA THR A 654 5.69 2.58 -42.45
C THR A 654 5.18 4.00 -42.77
N LEU A 655 5.97 4.67 -43.62
CA LEU A 655 5.58 5.68 -44.63
C LEU A 655 4.10 5.63 -45.10
N GLU A 656 3.25 6.52 -44.60
CA GLU A 656 2.13 7.08 -45.38
C GLU A 656 1.70 8.46 -44.82
N LEU A 657 2.05 9.50 -45.58
CA LEU A 657 1.48 10.86 -45.69
C LEU A 657 0.84 11.57 -44.46
N GLN A 658 1.66 12.45 -43.87
CA GLN A 658 1.45 13.90 -43.64
C GLN A 658 0.08 14.43 -43.17
N LEU A 659 0.06 15.09 -41.99
CA LEU A 659 -0.35 16.50 -41.74
C LEU A 659 -0.68 16.85 -40.27
N GLN A 660 -0.40 15.99 -39.29
CA GLN A 660 -0.55 16.34 -37.87
C GLN A 660 0.79 16.37 -37.13
N PRO A 661 0.97 17.29 -36.15
CA PRO A 661 2.15 17.25 -35.27
C PRO A 661 2.23 15.87 -34.59
N PRO A 662 3.44 15.33 -34.38
CA PRO A 662 3.60 14.00 -33.81
C PRO A 662 2.94 13.95 -32.43
N LYS A 663 1.89 13.13 -32.28
CA LYS A 663 1.32 12.83 -30.97
C LYS A 663 2.27 11.93 -30.21
N TRP A 664 2.52 12.28 -28.96
CA TRP A 664 3.25 11.43 -28.04
C TRP A 664 2.30 10.38 -27.47
N GLU A 665 2.68 9.11 -27.58
CA GLU A 665 1.94 8.01 -26.95
C GLU A 665 2.76 7.41 -25.82
N VAL A 666 2.09 7.13 -24.70
CA VAL A 666 2.65 6.38 -23.58
C VAL A 666 2.02 5.00 -23.58
N ARG A 667 2.85 3.97 -23.74
CA ARG A 667 2.38 2.60 -23.69
C ARG A 667 3.26 1.76 -22.77
N PRO A 668 2.70 0.75 -22.08
CA PRO A 668 3.51 -0.21 -21.34
C PRO A 668 4.50 -0.92 -22.26
N ALA A 669 5.72 -1.19 -21.81
CA ALA A 669 6.77 -1.85 -22.61
C ALA A 669 6.29 -3.15 -23.28
N LEU A 670 5.45 -3.94 -22.59
CA LEU A 670 4.83 -5.15 -23.09
C LEU A 670 3.97 -4.92 -24.33
N ALA A 671 3.32 -3.75 -24.46
CA ALA A 671 2.53 -3.41 -25.63
C ALA A 671 3.38 -3.39 -26.90
N TYR A 672 4.60 -2.85 -26.84
CA TYR A 672 5.51 -2.83 -27.98
C TYR A 672 5.89 -4.24 -28.41
N LEU A 673 6.18 -5.14 -27.46
CA LEU A 673 6.51 -6.53 -27.79
C LEU A 673 5.32 -7.27 -28.42
N LEU A 674 4.11 -7.05 -27.92
CA LEU A 674 2.88 -7.62 -28.50
C LEU A 674 2.62 -7.08 -29.92
N ASP A 675 2.81 -5.79 -30.15
CA ASP A 675 2.66 -5.18 -31.47
C ASP A 675 3.66 -5.78 -32.46
N GLN A 676 4.92 -6.00 -32.05
CA GLN A 676 5.92 -6.67 -32.90
C GLN A 676 5.51 -8.10 -33.27
N MET A 677 4.92 -8.84 -32.35
CA MET A 677 4.39 -10.19 -32.61
C MET A 677 3.17 -10.16 -33.53
N GLN A 678 2.38 -9.09 -33.52
CA GLN A 678 1.22 -8.94 -34.39
C GLN A 678 1.59 -8.49 -35.82
N HIS A 679 2.71 -7.79 -35.99
CA HIS A 679 3.08 -7.13 -37.25
C HIS A 679 4.19 -7.81 -38.06
N THR A 680 4.79 -8.89 -37.54
CA THR A 680 5.72 -9.73 -38.31
C THR A 680 5.05 -10.33 -39.56
N SER A 681 5.83 -10.54 -40.62
CA SER A 681 5.36 -11.22 -41.84
C SER A 681 5.24 -12.75 -41.65
N HIS A 682 5.85 -13.29 -40.61
CA HIS A 682 5.72 -14.69 -40.20
C HIS A 682 4.48 -14.90 -39.33
N THR A 683 4.03 -16.15 -39.19
CA THR A 683 2.78 -16.45 -38.47
C THR A 683 3.06 -16.58 -36.97
N ILE A 684 2.80 -15.55 -36.15
CA ILE A 684 2.51 -15.70 -34.71
C ILE A 684 1.03 -15.41 -34.50
N ASP A 685 0.27 -16.40 -34.00
CA ASP A 685 -1.16 -16.23 -33.72
C ASP A 685 -1.50 -16.33 -32.23
N GLN A 686 -0.59 -16.88 -31.43
CA GLN A 686 -0.81 -17.17 -30.01
C GLN A 686 0.35 -16.68 -29.14
N VAL A 687 0.02 -15.95 -28.08
CA VAL A 687 0.98 -15.46 -27.09
C VAL A 687 0.58 -15.91 -25.69
N CYS A 688 1.53 -16.49 -24.96
CA CYS A 688 1.37 -16.78 -23.55
C CYS A 688 2.27 -15.87 -22.73
N VAL A 689 1.69 -15.10 -21.82
CA VAL A 689 2.44 -14.30 -20.85
C VAL A 689 2.55 -15.08 -19.55
N VAL A 690 3.76 -15.28 -19.05
CA VAL A 690 4.02 -16.01 -17.80
C VAL A 690 4.30 -15.04 -16.68
N SER A 691 3.55 -15.14 -15.59
CA SER A 691 3.64 -14.21 -14.47
C SER A 691 3.30 -14.89 -13.13
N THR A 692 3.65 -14.24 -12.02
CA THR A 692 3.40 -14.73 -10.65
C THR A 692 2.03 -14.29 -10.14
N PRO A 693 1.39 -15.02 -9.19
CA PRO A 693 0.00 -14.78 -8.79
C PRO A 693 -0.35 -13.32 -8.44
N TRP A 694 0.56 -12.60 -7.79
CA TRP A 694 0.34 -11.23 -7.34
C TRP A 694 0.32 -10.20 -8.46
N GLN A 695 1.00 -10.46 -9.59
CA GLN A 695 1.03 -9.57 -10.77
C GLN A 695 -0.18 -9.76 -11.69
N ILE A 696 -0.90 -10.89 -11.54
CA ILE A 696 -2.01 -11.28 -12.43
C ILE A 696 -3.12 -10.24 -12.54
N PRO A 697 -3.62 -9.60 -11.45
CA PRO A 697 -4.71 -8.65 -11.56
C PRO A 697 -4.38 -7.47 -12.48
N LEU A 698 -3.20 -6.87 -12.30
CA LEU A 698 -2.74 -5.73 -13.10
C LEU A 698 -2.47 -6.14 -14.55
N LEU A 699 -1.81 -7.28 -14.76
CA LEU A 699 -1.52 -7.80 -16.10
C LEU A 699 -2.82 -8.13 -16.86
N ARG A 700 -3.81 -8.73 -16.20
CA ARG A 700 -5.11 -9.06 -16.80
C ARG A 700 -5.87 -7.80 -17.20
N SER A 701 -5.83 -6.75 -16.37
CA SER A 701 -6.42 -5.45 -16.72
C SER A 701 -5.80 -4.89 -18.00
N PHE A 702 -4.46 -4.84 -18.07
CA PHE A 702 -3.75 -4.36 -19.25
C PHE A 702 -4.06 -5.18 -20.51
N LEU A 703 -4.00 -6.52 -20.42
CA LEU A 703 -4.19 -7.39 -21.58
C LEU A 703 -5.63 -7.33 -22.11
N ASN A 704 -6.63 -7.21 -21.23
CA ASN A 704 -8.02 -7.01 -21.65
C ASN A 704 -8.16 -5.69 -22.45
N ASP A 705 -7.61 -4.59 -21.94
CA ASP A 705 -7.65 -3.29 -22.63
C ASP A 705 -6.92 -3.35 -23.97
N TYR A 706 -5.76 -4.03 -24.02
CA TYR A 706 -5.00 -4.23 -25.25
C TYR A 706 -5.81 -5.01 -26.29
N GLN A 707 -6.41 -6.15 -25.90
CA GLN A 707 -7.24 -6.97 -26.79
C GLN A 707 -8.48 -6.22 -27.30
N GLU A 708 -9.11 -5.38 -26.47
CA GLU A 708 -10.23 -4.55 -26.90
C GLU A 708 -9.81 -3.48 -27.92
N ARG A 709 -8.64 -2.85 -27.75
CA ARG A 709 -8.07 -1.93 -28.76
C ARG A 709 -7.75 -2.67 -30.05
N GLN A 710 -7.17 -3.87 -29.95
CA GLN A 710 -6.83 -4.72 -31.09
C GLN A 710 -8.06 -5.04 -31.94
N LYS A 711 -9.19 -5.44 -31.30
CA LYS A 711 -10.47 -5.71 -31.97
C LYS A 711 -11.01 -4.50 -32.74
N ARG A 712 -10.89 -3.30 -32.18
CA ARG A 712 -11.33 -2.05 -32.83
C ARG A 712 -10.47 -1.72 -34.06
N PHE A 713 -9.16 -1.98 -33.99
CA PHE A 713 -8.22 -1.69 -35.07
C PHE A 713 -8.27 -2.73 -36.20
N THR A 714 -8.51 -4.00 -35.88
CA THR A 714 -8.68 -5.08 -36.88
C THR A 714 -10.05 -5.07 -37.53
N ALA A 715 -11.06 -4.44 -36.93
CA ALA A 715 -12.31 -4.14 -37.65
C ALA A 715 -12.11 -3.27 -38.90
N THR A 716 -10.97 -2.57 -38.99
CA THR A 716 -10.60 -1.69 -40.11
C THR A 716 -9.42 -2.21 -40.96
N THR A 717 -8.82 -3.37 -40.63
CA THR A 717 -7.64 -3.92 -41.34
C THR A 717 -7.73 -5.44 -41.52
N GLU A 718 -7.09 -6.03 -42.56
CA GLU A 718 -7.06 -7.50 -42.78
C GLU A 718 -6.13 -8.28 -41.82
N LYS A 719 -5.54 -7.62 -40.80
CA LYS A 719 -4.59 -8.26 -39.87
C LYS A 719 -5.33 -9.15 -38.85
N LYS A 720 -4.79 -10.34 -38.57
CA LYS A 720 -5.32 -11.26 -37.53
C LYS A 720 -5.03 -10.74 -36.12
N ASN A 721 -5.96 -10.96 -35.19
CA ASN A 721 -5.77 -10.69 -33.77
C ASN A 721 -4.89 -11.77 -33.11
N LEU A 722 -4.06 -11.36 -32.15
CA LEU A 722 -3.30 -12.28 -31.31
C LEU A 722 -4.22 -12.89 -30.23
N GLU A 723 -4.20 -14.21 -30.10
CA GLU A 723 -4.79 -14.89 -28.96
C GLU A 723 -3.81 -14.84 -27.78
N ILE A 724 -4.16 -14.08 -26.74
CA ILE A 724 -3.30 -13.86 -25.58
C ILE A 724 -3.89 -14.58 -24.37
N GLN A 725 -3.05 -15.38 -23.71
CA GLN A 725 -3.38 -16.07 -22.46
C GLN A 725 -2.29 -15.88 -21.40
N ILE A 726 -2.62 -16.18 -20.14
CA ILE A 726 -1.69 -16.05 -19.02
C ILE A 726 -1.42 -17.44 -18.41
N ALA A 727 -0.15 -17.79 -18.23
CA ALA A 727 0.28 -18.91 -17.42
C ALA A 727 0.79 -18.43 -16.06
N ILE A 728 0.44 -19.16 -14.99
CA ILE A 728 0.80 -18.79 -13.62
C ILE A 728 2.04 -19.59 -13.20
N GLN A 729 3.11 -18.87 -12.91
CA GLN A 729 4.30 -19.39 -12.26
C GLN A 729 4.18 -19.16 -10.76
N GLN A 730 4.22 -20.21 -9.93
CA GLN A 730 3.91 -20.07 -8.49
C GLN A 730 4.87 -19.15 -7.74
N SER A 731 6.15 -19.20 -8.09
CA SER A 731 7.21 -18.36 -7.53
C SER A 731 8.14 -17.87 -8.64
N ALA A 732 8.85 -16.77 -8.43
CA ALA A 732 9.79 -16.22 -9.40
C ALA A 732 11.11 -17.04 -9.48
N SER A 733 11.01 -18.35 -9.72
CA SER A 733 12.13 -19.31 -9.73
C SER A 733 12.87 -19.38 -11.07
N GLY A 734 12.89 -18.26 -11.80
CA GLY A 734 13.62 -18.08 -13.04
C GLY A 734 12.93 -18.51 -14.33
N PHE A 735 13.63 -18.33 -15.44
CA PHE A 735 13.06 -18.50 -16.79
C PHE A 735 12.70 -19.95 -17.13
N GLY A 736 13.48 -20.92 -16.66
CA GLY A 736 13.20 -22.34 -16.91
C GLY A 736 11.88 -22.78 -16.27
N ASP A 737 11.61 -22.31 -15.05
CA ASP A 737 10.36 -22.57 -14.35
C ASP A 737 9.17 -21.85 -15.01
N ALA A 738 9.38 -20.65 -15.56
CA ALA A 738 8.37 -19.95 -16.34
C ALA A 738 7.98 -20.73 -17.62
N ILE A 739 8.97 -21.34 -18.31
CA ILE A 739 8.72 -22.20 -19.47
C ILE A 739 7.94 -23.46 -19.06
N LEU A 740 8.30 -24.09 -17.94
CA LEU A 740 7.60 -25.26 -17.41
C LEU A 740 6.14 -24.95 -17.02
N ALA A 741 5.88 -23.78 -16.43
CA ALA A 741 4.53 -23.32 -16.11
C ALA A 741 3.64 -23.20 -17.37
N ALA A 742 4.24 -22.93 -18.53
CA ALA A 742 3.57 -22.82 -19.81
C ALA A 742 3.53 -24.12 -20.63
N ARG A 743 3.89 -25.29 -20.06
CA ARG A 743 3.94 -26.58 -20.79
C ARG A 743 2.65 -26.92 -21.56
N ASN A 744 1.49 -26.59 -21.00
CA ASN A 744 0.18 -26.86 -21.60
C ASN A 744 -0.10 -25.99 -22.84
N PHE A 745 0.50 -24.80 -22.89
CA PHE A 745 0.47 -23.89 -24.04
C PHE A 745 1.41 -24.37 -25.14
N ILE A 746 2.67 -24.67 -24.76
CA ILE A 746 3.73 -25.08 -25.67
C ILE A 746 3.35 -26.37 -26.42
N ARG A 747 2.96 -27.41 -25.65
CA ARG A 747 2.68 -28.76 -26.16
C ARG A 747 3.87 -29.32 -26.95
N ASN A 748 3.66 -29.76 -28.19
CA ASN A 748 4.68 -30.41 -29.03
C ASN A 748 5.06 -29.54 -30.24
N GLU A 749 5.04 -28.22 -30.10
CA GLU A 749 5.34 -27.24 -31.15
C GLU A 749 6.54 -26.36 -30.73
N PRO A 750 7.37 -25.90 -31.68
CA PRO A 750 8.42 -24.92 -31.38
C PRO A 750 7.78 -23.57 -31.04
N PHE A 751 8.46 -22.78 -30.20
CA PHE A 751 7.94 -21.52 -29.70
C PHE A 751 9.04 -20.46 -29.58
N LEU A 752 8.66 -19.20 -29.77
CA LEU A 752 9.51 -18.05 -29.53
C LEU A 752 9.46 -17.65 -28.05
N LEU A 753 10.57 -17.66 -27.35
CA LEU A 753 10.72 -17.11 -26.00
C LEU A 753 11.26 -15.67 -26.10
N ALA A 754 10.59 -14.73 -25.44
CA ALA A 754 11.01 -13.34 -25.31
C ALA A 754 11.00 -12.87 -23.85
N MET A 755 11.93 -11.98 -23.49
CA MET A 755 11.99 -11.37 -22.17
C MET A 755 11.03 -10.18 -22.07
N GLY A 756 10.22 -10.13 -21.01
CA GLY A 756 9.23 -9.06 -20.83
C GLY A 756 9.83 -7.71 -20.36
N ASP A 757 11.09 -7.68 -19.95
CA ASP A 757 11.82 -6.48 -19.54
C ASP A 757 12.76 -5.94 -20.62
N HIS A 758 12.48 -6.27 -21.88
CA HIS A 758 13.20 -5.77 -23.03
C HIS A 758 12.23 -5.23 -24.08
N ILE A 759 12.66 -4.18 -24.77
CA ILE A 759 11.98 -3.63 -25.94
C ILE A 759 12.83 -3.95 -27.15
N TYR A 760 12.21 -4.52 -28.18
CA TYR A 760 12.87 -4.95 -29.40
C TYR A 760 12.34 -4.15 -30.59
N SER A 761 13.22 -3.80 -31.52
CA SER A 761 12.80 -3.26 -32.82
C SER A 761 12.04 -4.31 -33.63
N SER A 762 11.20 -3.86 -34.58
CA SER A 762 10.43 -4.74 -35.47
C SER A 762 11.24 -5.74 -36.26
N ALA A 763 12.45 -5.36 -36.67
CA ALA A 763 13.39 -6.24 -37.35
C ALA A 763 13.80 -7.47 -36.51
N CYS A 764 13.76 -7.41 -35.17
CA CYS A 764 14.25 -8.50 -34.32
C CYS A 764 13.40 -9.77 -34.42
N VAL A 765 12.07 -9.65 -34.28
CA VAL A 765 11.14 -10.79 -34.38
C VAL A 765 11.18 -11.37 -35.78
N GLU A 766 11.14 -10.50 -36.79
CA GLU A 766 11.17 -10.87 -38.21
C GLU A 766 12.44 -11.66 -38.56
N ASN A 767 13.61 -11.15 -38.17
CA ASN A 767 14.90 -11.78 -38.47
C ASN A 767 15.08 -13.09 -37.71
N MET A 768 14.62 -13.17 -36.45
CA MET A 768 14.68 -14.41 -35.67
C MET A 768 13.87 -15.53 -36.31
N LEU A 769 12.64 -15.25 -36.75
CA LEU A 769 11.77 -16.23 -37.37
C LEU A 769 12.26 -16.64 -38.76
N THR A 770 12.75 -15.68 -39.56
CA THR A 770 13.36 -15.95 -40.86
C THR A 770 14.56 -16.89 -40.73
N ALA A 771 15.50 -16.55 -39.83
CA ALA A 771 16.71 -17.33 -39.60
C ALA A 771 16.39 -18.75 -39.09
N TYR A 772 15.38 -18.91 -38.23
CA TYR A 772 14.95 -20.22 -37.76
C TYR A 772 14.34 -21.06 -38.89
N ASN A 773 13.47 -20.46 -39.71
CA ASN A 773 12.83 -21.15 -40.83
C ASN A 773 13.86 -21.66 -41.85
N GLU A 774 14.88 -20.86 -42.17
CA GLU A 774 15.98 -21.26 -43.04
C GLU A 774 16.81 -22.41 -42.42
N LEU A 775 17.06 -22.34 -41.12
CA LEU A 775 17.80 -23.37 -40.39
C LEU A 775 17.08 -24.73 -40.44
N VAL A 776 15.79 -24.76 -40.06
CA VAL A 776 15.02 -26.02 -39.98
C VAL A 776 14.61 -26.57 -41.34
N ALA A 777 14.72 -25.79 -42.42
CA ALA A 777 14.59 -26.30 -43.78
C ALA A 777 15.64 -27.37 -44.12
N THR A 778 16.77 -27.39 -43.40
CA THR A 778 17.90 -28.30 -43.66
C THR A 778 18.32 -29.13 -42.44
N SER A 779 17.64 -29.00 -41.30
CA SER A 779 18.00 -29.64 -40.03
C SER A 779 16.78 -30.15 -39.25
N ASP A 780 16.99 -31.08 -38.32
CA ASP A 780 15.91 -31.62 -37.49
C ASP A 780 15.46 -30.58 -36.45
N TRP A 781 14.28 -30.00 -36.66
CA TRP A 781 13.71 -28.97 -35.80
C TRP A 781 13.49 -29.46 -34.35
N ARG A 782 13.32 -30.76 -34.11
CA ARG A 782 13.07 -31.28 -32.74
C ARG A 782 14.29 -31.18 -31.82
N GLY A 783 15.49 -31.19 -32.40
CA GLY A 783 16.77 -31.06 -31.69
C GLY A 783 17.50 -29.74 -31.97
N THR A 784 16.82 -28.76 -32.56
CA THR A 784 17.44 -27.50 -32.98
C THR A 784 16.85 -26.32 -32.22
N ALA A 785 17.70 -25.61 -31.47
CA ALA A 785 17.37 -24.34 -30.84
C ALA A 785 18.12 -23.20 -31.54
N LEU A 786 17.51 -22.01 -31.60
CA LEU A 786 18.14 -20.80 -32.14
C LEU A 786 18.11 -19.68 -31.09
N THR A 787 19.25 -19.10 -30.76
CA THR A 787 19.36 -17.93 -29.87
C THR A 787 19.74 -16.69 -30.67
N GLY A 788 19.04 -15.58 -30.43
CA GLY A 788 19.37 -14.30 -31.03
C GLY A 788 20.66 -13.74 -30.41
N VAL A 789 21.55 -13.22 -31.26
CA VAL A 789 22.85 -12.68 -30.88
C VAL A 789 22.90 -11.20 -31.26
N THR A 790 23.47 -10.39 -30.37
CA THR A 790 23.84 -8.98 -30.58
C THR A 790 25.30 -8.79 -30.19
N LEU A 791 25.86 -7.62 -30.47
CA LEU A 791 27.20 -7.23 -30.02
C LEU A 791 27.10 -6.37 -28.75
N CYS A 792 28.01 -6.59 -27.79
CA CYS A 792 28.14 -5.75 -26.60
C CYS A 792 29.60 -5.33 -26.36
N GLY A 793 29.78 -4.23 -25.61
CA GLY A 793 31.10 -3.79 -25.15
C GLY A 793 31.56 -4.48 -23.87
N GLU A 794 32.81 -4.25 -23.48
CA GLU A 794 33.41 -4.81 -22.25
C GLU A 794 32.60 -4.46 -20.98
N SER A 795 32.06 -3.25 -20.90
CA SER A 795 31.25 -2.81 -19.75
C SER A 795 29.91 -3.54 -19.60
N GLU A 796 29.47 -4.30 -20.60
CA GLU A 796 28.19 -5.01 -20.62
C GLU A 796 28.34 -6.53 -20.40
N VAL A 797 29.57 -7.05 -20.42
CA VAL A 797 29.87 -8.49 -20.36
C VAL A 797 29.34 -9.16 -19.10
N GLN A 798 29.50 -8.52 -17.94
CA GLN A 798 29.03 -9.07 -16.65
C GLN A 798 27.50 -9.07 -16.50
N ALA A 799 26.78 -8.41 -17.42
CA ALA A 799 25.33 -8.29 -17.38
C ALA A 799 24.62 -9.22 -18.38
N THR A 800 25.36 -10.01 -19.17
CA THR A 800 24.80 -10.78 -20.29
C THR A 800 25.46 -12.16 -20.46
N GLY A 801 24.85 -13.03 -21.27
CA GLY A 801 25.43 -14.29 -21.71
C GLY A 801 26.27 -14.11 -22.97
N LEU A 802 27.47 -14.67 -23.01
CA LEU A 802 28.37 -14.66 -24.17
C LEU A 802 28.34 -15.98 -24.92
N LEU A 803 28.50 -15.92 -26.25
CA LEU A 803 28.49 -17.09 -27.14
C LEU A 803 29.68 -17.06 -28.09
N ARG A 804 30.19 -18.24 -28.46
CA ARG A 804 31.21 -18.35 -29.52
C ARG A 804 31.14 -19.65 -30.30
N ASN A 805 31.71 -19.59 -31.50
CA ASN A 805 32.10 -20.75 -32.31
C ASN A 805 33.64 -20.78 -32.40
N HIS A 806 34.24 -21.96 -32.29
CA HIS A 806 35.70 -22.13 -32.36
C HIS A 806 36.30 -21.95 -33.76
N GLN A 807 35.49 -21.83 -34.82
CA GLN A 807 35.94 -21.89 -36.22
C GLN A 807 35.78 -20.59 -37.01
N TYR A 808 35.08 -19.58 -36.48
CA TYR A 808 34.77 -18.35 -37.22
C TYR A 808 35.38 -17.10 -36.55
N SER A 809 36.11 -16.31 -37.33
CA SER A 809 36.61 -14.99 -36.94
C SER A 809 35.60 -13.86 -37.20
N SER A 810 34.55 -14.11 -37.99
CA SER A 810 33.43 -13.20 -38.24
C SER A 810 32.15 -13.99 -38.54
N TYR A 811 31.00 -13.47 -38.10
CA TYR A 811 29.69 -14.10 -38.25
C TYR A 811 28.80 -13.26 -39.16
N PRO A 812 28.24 -13.82 -40.25
CA PRO A 812 27.38 -13.06 -41.14
C PRO A 812 26.06 -12.69 -40.45
N LEU A 813 25.62 -11.44 -40.66
CA LEU A 813 24.34 -10.92 -40.17
C LEU A 813 23.18 -11.76 -40.73
N GLY A 814 22.22 -12.13 -39.86
CA GLY A 814 21.04 -12.91 -40.23
C GLY A 814 21.28 -14.39 -40.52
N SER A 815 22.53 -14.86 -40.53
CA SER A 815 22.87 -16.26 -40.83
C SER A 815 23.11 -17.08 -39.54
N PRO A 816 22.36 -18.17 -39.29
CA PRO A 816 22.59 -19.06 -38.16
C PRO A 816 23.96 -19.74 -38.20
N TRP A 817 24.61 -19.85 -37.05
CA TRP A 817 25.89 -20.54 -36.86
C TRP A 817 25.85 -21.43 -35.63
N LEU A 818 26.57 -22.56 -35.65
CA LEU A 818 26.55 -23.52 -34.54
C LEU A 818 27.31 -22.97 -33.31
N VAL A 819 26.63 -22.84 -32.18
CA VAL A 819 27.23 -22.45 -30.90
C VAL A 819 28.00 -23.64 -30.34
N HIS A 820 29.27 -23.42 -30.01
CA HIS A 820 30.10 -24.45 -29.38
C HIS A 820 30.26 -24.20 -27.88
N GLU A 821 30.29 -22.93 -27.48
CA GLU A 821 30.45 -22.56 -26.09
C GLU A 821 29.59 -21.35 -25.77
N MET A 822 29.02 -21.39 -24.57
CA MET A 822 28.19 -20.35 -24.00
C MET A 822 28.55 -20.15 -22.52
N VAL A 823 28.67 -18.90 -22.09
CA VAL A 823 28.99 -18.54 -20.71
C VAL A 823 28.03 -17.48 -20.21
N GLU A 824 27.36 -17.74 -19.10
CA GLU A 824 26.47 -16.79 -18.42
C GLU A 824 27.28 -15.88 -17.49
N LYS A 825 27.22 -14.56 -17.69
CA LYS A 825 27.86 -13.52 -16.85
C LYS A 825 29.33 -13.81 -16.52
N PRO A 826 30.22 -13.87 -17.53
CA PRO A 826 31.63 -14.11 -17.29
C PRO A 826 32.28 -13.00 -16.45
N SER A 827 33.39 -13.32 -15.77
CA SER A 827 34.27 -12.31 -15.17
C SER A 827 34.95 -11.45 -16.27
N SER A 828 35.62 -10.36 -15.90
CA SER A 828 36.23 -9.42 -16.86
C SER A 828 37.34 -10.01 -17.73
N ASP A 829 37.92 -11.15 -17.34
CA ASP A 829 39.20 -11.62 -17.88
C ASP A 829 39.04 -12.66 -19.03
N TYR A 830 37.89 -12.65 -19.73
CA TYR A 830 37.58 -13.62 -20.78
C TYR A 830 38.01 -13.13 -22.19
N ASP A 831 39.29 -13.26 -22.51
CA ASP A 831 39.84 -12.89 -23.84
C ASP A 831 39.26 -13.73 -25.00
N SER A 832 38.79 -14.93 -24.70
CA SER A 832 38.49 -15.94 -25.72
C SER A 832 37.14 -15.77 -26.46
N PHE A 833 36.36 -14.74 -26.11
CA PHE A 833 35.05 -14.39 -26.72
C PHE A 833 35.09 -13.09 -27.56
N GLN A 834 36.25 -12.45 -27.68
CA GLN A 834 36.43 -11.17 -28.37
C GLN A 834 36.42 -11.33 -29.90
N VAL A 835 35.86 -10.35 -30.60
CA VAL A 835 36.01 -10.18 -32.06
C VAL A 835 36.40 -8.73 -32.37
N LEU A 836 37.32 -8.56 -33.32
CA LEU A 836 37.83 -7.26 -33.75
C LEU A 836 36.88 -6.66 -34.80
N LEU A 837 36.13 -5.62 -34.42
CA LEU A 837 35.27 -4.84 -35.32
C LEU A 837 35.74 -3.38 -35.26
N ASP A 838 36.44 -2.94 -36.31
CA ASP A 838 36.88 -1.55 -36.53
C ASP A 838 37.69 -0.94 -35.36
N ASP A 839 38.84 -1.53 -35.03
CA ASP A 839 39.72 -1.17 -33.90
C ASP A 839 39.06 -1.22 -32.50
N THR A 840 37.78 -1.61 -32.42
CA THR A 840 37.04 -1.77 -31.16
C THR A 840 36.81 -3.24 -30.84
N MET A 841 37.20 -3.66 -29.64
CA MET A 841 36.94 -5.01 -29.14
C MET A 841 35.46 -5.17 -28.74
N LYS A 842 34.77 -6.15 -29.32
CA LYS A 842 33.34 -6.45 -29.05
C LYS A 842 33.13 -7.94 -28.74
N TYR A 843 32.02 -8.24 -28.05
CA TYR A 843 31.64 -9.59 -27.65
C TYR A 843 30.28 -9.99 -28.26
N HIS A 844 30.13 -11.26 -28.64
CA HIS A 844 28.85 -11.84 -29.06
C HIS A 844 28.01 -12.17 -27.84
N SER A 845 26.89 -11.48 -27.70
CA SER A 845 26.03 -11.47 -26.52
C SER A 845 24.62 -11.91 -26.87
N GLN A 846 23.93 -12.56 -25.92
CA GLN A 846 22.54 -12.92 -26.13
C GLN A 846 21.64 -11.70 -26.27
N LEU A 847 20.78 -11.72 -27.27
CA LEU A 847 19.71 -10.75 -27.50
C LEU A 847 18.58 -10.93 -26.46
N GLY A 848 18.38 -12.13 -25.91
CA GLY A 848 17.24 -12.40 -25.03
C GLY A 848 15.96 -12.80 -25.75
N MET A 849 16.09 -13.24 -27.00
CA MET A 849 15.05 -13.93 -27.74
C MET A 849 15.61 -15.29 -28.19
N ASP A 850 14.85 -16.35 -27.96
CA ASP A 850 15.24 -17.72 -28.27
C ASP A 850 14.08 -18.43 -28.98
N VAL A 851 14.32 -19.15 -30.07
CA VAL A 851 13.37 -20.12 -30.61
C VAL A 851 13.76 -21.50 -30.08
N LEU A 852 12.86 -22.07 -29.28
CA LEU A 852 13.11 -23.32 -28.55
C LEU A 852 12.19 -24.45 -29.05
N PRO A 853 12.71 -25.66 -29.22
CA PRO A 853 11.89 -26.83 -29.50
C PRO A 853 11.24 -27.36 -28.21
N PRO A 854 10.11 -28.09 -28.32
CA PRO A 854 9.37 -28.60 -27.15
C PRO A 854 10.19 -29.58 -26.29
N GLY A 855 11.20 -30.23 -26.87
CA GLY A 855 12.11 -31.14 -26.16
C GLY A 855 12.86 -30.49 -24.98
N ILE A 856 13.01 -29.15 -24.96
CA ILE A 856 13.65 -28.42 -23.86
C ILE A 856 12.92 -28.65 -22.52
N LEU A 857 11.61 -28.91 -22.55
CA LEU A 857 10.80 -29.15 -21.36
C LEU A 857 11.30 -30.34 -20.54
N THR A 858 11.81 -31.38 -21.20
CA THR A 858 12.34 -32.58 -20.53
C THR A 858 13.59 -32.24 -19.71
N PHE A 859 14.52 -31.47 -20.28
CA PHE A 859 15.74 -31.06 -19.58
C PHE A 859 15.44 -30.08 -18.44
N LEU A 860 14.53 -29.14 -18.67
CA LEU A 860 14.09 -28.20 -17.64
C LEU A 860 13.41 -28.93 -16.47
N GLN A 861 12.57 -29.93 -16.76
CA GLN A 861 11.89 -30.73 -15.75
C GLN A 861 12.91 -31.56 -14.95
N ALA A 862 13.86 -32.21 -15.62
CA ALA A 862 14.91 -32.98 -14.97
C ALA A 862 15.79 -32.12 -14.05
N GLU A 863 16.16 -30.91 -14.49
CA GLU A 863 16.91 -29.97 -13.65
C GLU A 863 16.07 -29.50 -12.46
N LYS A 864 14.79 -29.14 -12.68
CA LYS A 864 13.89 -28.71 -11.61
C LYS A 864 13.73 -29.77 -10.52
N GLU A 865 13.80 -31.05 -10.88
CA GLU A 865 13.75 -32.18 -9.95
C GLU A 865 15.07 -32.38 -9.18
N GLN A 866 16.19 -31.88 -9.70
CA GLN A 866 17.53 -32.05 -9.10
C GLN A 866 17.98 -30.85 -8.27
N ILE A 867 17.49 -29.65 -8.56
CA ILE A 867 17.83 -28.45 -7.81
C ILE A 867 16.87 -28.25 -6.63
N ALA A 868 17.33 -27.61 -5.57
CA ALA A 868 16.44 -27.29 -4.45
C ALA A 868 15.28 -26.39 -4.94
N PRO A 869 14.06 -26.45 -4.34
CA PRO A 869 12.93 -25.57 -4.69
C PRO A 869 13.28 -24.07 -4.65
N SER A 870 14.36 -23.81 -3.93
CA SER A 870 14.91 -22.51 -3.68
C SER A 870 15.81 -21.96 -4.80
N GLN A 871 16.36 -22.83 -5.63
CA GLN A 871 17.27 -22.47 -6.71
C GLN A 871 16.50 -22.15 -7.99
N GLU A 872 17.01 -21.18 -8.75
CA GLU A 872 16.45 -20.85 -10.05
C GLU A 872 16.70 -21.98 -11.06
N VAL A 873 15.66 -22.38 -11.80
CA VAL A 873 15.80 -23.27 -12.96
C VAL A 873 16.42 -22.45 -14.09
N CYS A 874 17.76 -22.44 -14.14
CA CYS A 874 18.52 -21.62 -15.06
C CYS A 874 18.50 -22.20 -16.49
N LEU A 875 17.69 -21.61 -17.37
CA LEU A 875 17.62 -21.98 -18.80
C LEU A 875 19.01 -22.02 -19.46
N ARG A 876 19.89 -21.09 -19.12
CA ARG A 876 21.21 -20.96 -19.75
C ARG A 876 22.16 -22.07 -19.35
N LYS A 877 22.11 -22.49 -18.09
CA LYS A 877 22.82 -23.70 -17.64
C LYS A 877 22.39 -24.91 -18.46
N ILE A 878 21.09 -25.05 -18.71
CA ILE A 878 20.51 -26.18 -19.45
C ILE A 878 20.90 -26.17 -20.92
N LEU A 879 20.85 -25.01 -21.57
CA LEU A 879 21.33 -24.86 -22.94
C LEU A 879 22.82 -25.22 -23.05
N ARG A 880 23.63 -24.88 -22.04
CA ARG A 880 25.07 -25.15 -22.02
C ARG A 880 25.43 -26.61 -21.73
N GLU A 881 24.87 -27.20 -20.67
CA GLU A 881 25.34 -28.46 -20.10
C GLU A 881 24.60 -29.69 -20.66
N SER A 882 23.31 -29.56 -20.93
CA SER A 882 22.48 -30.67 -21.40
C SER A 882 22.19 -30.58 -22.89
N TRP A 883 21.80 -29.39 -23.36
CA TRP A 883 21.38 -29.22 -24.75
C TRP A 883 22.53 -29.32 -25.74
N LEU A 884 23.69 -28.68 -25.49
CA LEU A 884 24.87 -28.83 -26.36
C LEU A 884 25.44 -30.26 -26.40
N GLY A 885 25.10 -31.11 -25.43
CA GLY A 885 25.52 -32.51 -25.38
C GLY A 885 24.65 -33.45 -26.23
N ASP A 886 23.33 -33.26 -26.19
CA ASP A 886 22.35 -34.16 -26.82
C ASP A 886 21.62 -33.55 -28.04
N ALA A 887 21.78 -32.24 -28.28
CA ALA A 887 21.08 -31.46 -29.29
C ALA A 887 21.97 -30.31 -29.82
N LYS A 888 21.44 -29.47 -30.73
CA LYS A 888 22.18 -28.37 -31.35
C LYS A 888 21.60 -27.02 -30.95
N LEU A 889 22.48 -26.10 -30.55
CA LEU A 889 22.18 -24.69 -30.34
C LEU A 889 22.85 -23.87 -31.45
N TYR A 890 22.06 -23.08 -32.17
CA TYR A 890 22.55 -22.13 -33.17
C TYR A 890 22.41 -20.71 -32.63
N GLY A 891 23.36 -19.85 -32.95
CA GLY A 891 23.30 -18.41 -32.73
C GLY A 891 23.05 -17.71 -34.05
N CYS A 892 22.32 -16.59 -34.05
CA CYS A 892 22.18 -15.76 -35.23
C CYS A 892 22.37 -14.29 -34.85
N LEU A 893 23.29 -13.60 -35.52
CA LEU A 893 23.47 -12.17 -35.31
C LEU A 893 22.26 -11.43 -35.90
N ILE A 894 21.47 -10.77 -35.04
CA ILE A 894 20.21 -10.14 -35.42
C ILE A 894 20.43 -8.66 -35.74
N ASP A 895 19.94 -8.25 -36.91
CA ASP A 895 19.86 -6.83 -37.27
C ASP A 895 18.67 -6.20 -36.54
N GLY A 896 18.95 -5.30 -35.60
CA GLY A 896 17.94 -4.66 -34.78
C GLY A 896 18.46 -4.13 -33.45
N LYS A 897 17.69 -3.24 -32.83
CA LYS A 897 18.03 -2.64 -31.52
C LYS A 897 17.24 -3.33 -30.42
N ARG A 898 17.92 -3.56 -29.30
CA ARG A 898 17.32 -4.01 -28.04
C ARG A 898 17.56 -2.97 -26.96
N LEU A 899 16.52 -2.63 -26.22
CA LEU A 899 16.59 -1.77 -25.05
C LEU A 899 16.23 -2.58 -23.80
N ASP A 900 17.19 -2.74 -22.89
CA ASP A 900 16.98 -3.34 -21.57
C ASP A 900 16.31 -2.30 -20.65
N ILE A 901 15.17 -2.65 -20.04
CA ILE A 901 14.47 -1.82 -19.05
C ILE A 901 14.55 -2.41 -17.63
N GLY A 902 15.46 -3.37 -17.44
CA GLY A 902 15.65 -4.16 -16.24
C GLY A 902 16.38 -3.47 -15.09
N ASN A 903 16.91 -2.25 -15.28
CA ASN A 903 17.54 -1.43 -14.25
C ASN A 903 17.35 0.07 -14.53
N PRO A 904 17.51 0.96 -13.51
CA PRO A 904 17.20 2.38 -13.64
C PRO A 904 17.98 3.10 -14.75
N GLY A 905 19.27 2.78 -14.90
CA GLY A 905 20.13 3.40 -15.90
C GLY A 905 19.75 3.01 -17.32
N ALA A 906 19.48 1.71 -17.54
CA ALA A 906 19.07 1.18 -18.83
C ALA A 906 17.66 1.63 -19.22
N TYR A 907 16.71 1.67 -18.28
CA TYR A 907 15.38 2.21 -18.51
C TYR A 907 15.40 3.70 -18.88
N ASN A 908 16.21 4.52 -18.19
CA ASN A 908 16.42 5.93 -18.56
C ASN A 908 17.00 6.07 -19.97
N LYS A 909 17.99 5.24 -20.32
CA LYS A 909 18.56 5.20 -21.68
C LYS A 909 17.48 4.82 -22.71
N ALA A 910 16.62 3.86 -22.40
CA ALA A 910 15.51 3.44 -23.25
C ALA A 910 14.51 4.59 -23.48
N LEU A 911 14.08 5.27 -22.41
CA LEU A 911 13.18 6.44 -22.50
C LEU A 911 13.78 7.54 -23.38
N LYS A 912 15.06 7.87 -23.20
CA LYS A 912 15.74 8.88 -24.02
C LYS A 912 15.83 8.48 -25.49
N LEU A 913 16.15 7.23 -25.77
CA LEU A 913 16.27 6.74 -27.15
C LEU A 913 14.91 6.69 -27.85
N MET A 914 13.86 6.27 -27.15
CA MET A 914 12.49 6.24 -27.68
C MET A 914 11.88 7.64 -27.84
N ALA A 915 12.37 8.63 -27.07
CA ALA A 915 11.94 10.02 -27.16
C ALA A 915 12.70 10.85 -28.20
N ASN A 916 14.00 10.62 -28.37
CA ASN A 916 14.89 11.42 -29.21
C ASN A 916 15.30 10.66 -30.47
N ASP A 917 14.37 10.14 -31.28
CA ASP A 917 14.77 9.40 -32.48
C ASP A 917 15.39 10.33 -33.54
N ASP A 918 16.67 10.62 -33.35
CA ASP A 918 17.64 10.99 -34.36
C ASP A 918 18.98 10.36 -33.97
N SER A 919 19.45 9.48 -34.84
CA SER A 919 20.75 8.84 -34.76
C SER A 919 21.87 9.87 -34.92
N SER A 920 22.37 10.46 -33.82
CA SER A 920 23.80 10.78 -33.59
C SER A 920 24.04 11.70 -32.38
N THR A 921 24.93 11.26 -31.48
CA THR A 921 25.77 12.05 -30.54
C THR A 921 25.30 13.44 -30.10
N TYR A 922 24.71 13.54 -28.90
CA TYR A 922 24.60 14.80 -28.16
C TYR A 922 25.63 14.85 -27.01
N VAL A 923 26.57 15.79 -27.10
CA VAL A 923 27.46 16.21 -25.99
C VAL A 923 26.82 17.44 -25.35
N PRO A 924 26.57 17.46 -24.02
CA PRO A 924 25.97 18.62 -23.38
C PRO A 924 26.91 19.83 -23.45
N PRO A 925 26.44 21.03 -23.82
CA PRO A 925 27.29 22.22 -23.85
C PRO A 925 27.62 22.64 -22.41
N LYS A 926 28.88 22.99 -22.18
CA LYS A 926 29.32 23.67 -20.95
C LYS A 926 28.60 25.00 -20.83
N LEU A 927 27.94 25.22 -19.69
CA LEU A 927 27.42 26.52 -19.29
C LEU A 927 28.57 27.53 -19.16
N SER A 928 28.58 28.53 -20.03
CA SER A 928 29.31 29.78 -19.81
C SER A 928 28.35 30.90 -19.40
N SER A 929 28.91 31.79 -18.58
CA SER A 929 28.40 32.97 -17.85
C SER A 929 27.24 33.80 -18.44
N PRO A 930 26.51 34.57 -17.59
CA PRO A 930 25.27 35.24 -17.96
C PRO A 930 25.50 36.44 -18.86
N ALA A 931 24.97 36.40 -20.08
CA ALA A 931 24.91 37.54 -20.97
C ALA A 931 23.49 37.73 -21.52
N GLN A 932 22.94 38.90 -21.18
CA GLN A 932 21.98 39.73 -21.93
C GLN A 932 20.67 39.10 -22.42
N VAL A 933 19.61 39.52 -21.73
CA VAL A 933 18.20 39.44 -22.11
C VAL A 933 17.97 40.28 -23.38
N SER A 934 18.13 39.70 -24.57
CA SER A 934 17.70 40.34 -25.82
C SER A 934 17.30 39.37 -26.93
N GLY A 935 17.06 38.09 -26.61
CA GLY A 935 16.65 37.07 -27.58
C GLY A 935 15.30 36.44 -27.25
N MET A 936 14.21 37.22 -27.30
CA MET A 936 12.82 36.71 -27.26
C MET A 936 12.14 36.88 -28.63
N GLN A 937 12.82 36.56 -29.74
CA GLN A 937 12.33 36.90 -31.09
C GLN A 937 11.84 35.75 -31.97
N GLU A 938 11.80 34.49 -31.51
CA GLU A 938 11.33 33.42 -32.43
C GLU A 938 10.62 32.19 -31.79
N GLN A 939 10.16 32.27 -30.53
CA GLN A 939 9.64 31.08 -29.83
C GLN A 939 8.20 31.23 -29.30
N ASP A 940 7.42 30.17 -29.53
CA ASP A 940 5.99 29.92 -29.28
C ASP A 940 4.97 30.67 -30.16
N LYS A 941 4.37 29.98 -31.14
CA LYS A 941 3.18 30.49 -31.88
C LYS A 941 2.01 30.84 -30.94
N ILE A 942 1.95 30.20 -29.78
CA ILE A 942 0.95 30.39 -28.73
C ILE A 942 1.21 31.70 -27.98
N LEU A 943 2.44 31.89 -27.48
CA LEU A 943 2.88 33.13 -26.88
C LEU A 943 2.83 34.27 -27.90
N GLN A 944 3.17 34.04 -29.17
CA GLN A 944 3.00 35.01 -30.26
C GLN A 944 1.53 35.31 -30.55
N SER A 945 0.59 34.38 -30.41
CA SER A 945 -0.85 34.66 -30.55
C SER A 945 -1.39 35.47 -29.37
N VAL A 946 -0.88 35.23 -28.15
CA VAL A 946 -1.19 36.03 -26.95
C VAL A 946 -0.47 37.40 -26.96
N LEU A 947 0.77 37.47 -27.46
CA LEU A 947 1.53 38.70 -27.63
C LEU A 947 1.05 39.52 -28.84
N ALA A 948 0.47 38.89 -29.87
CA ALA A 948 -0.22 39.58 -30.96
C ALA A 948 -1.48 40.30 -30.47
N ILE A 949 -2.15 39.79 -29.42
CA ILE A 949 -3.19 40.53 -28.70
C ILE A 949 -2.62 41.79 -28.03
N GLN A 950 -1.33 41.76 -27.63
CA GLN A 950 -0.62 42.86 -26.98
C GLN A 950 0.01 43.87 -27.98
N GLN A 951 0.36 43.42 -29.20
CA GLN A 951 1.10 44.21 -30.21
C GLN A 951 0.26 44.74 -31.39
N GLN A 952 -1.03 44.40 -31.51
CA GLN A 952 -1.88 45.03 -32.53
C GLN A 952 -2.21 46.49 -32.15
N ASP A 953 -1.59 47.42 -32.88
CA ASP A 953 -1.72 48.89 -32.88
C ASP A 953 -3.14 49.44 -33.18
N SER A 954 -4.20 48.68 -32.87
CA SER A 954 -5.59 49.12 -32.98
C SER A 954 -6.51 48.43 -31.96
N GLY A 955 -6.16 48.51 -30.68
CA GLY A 955 -7.15 48.65 -29.60
C GLY A 955 -8.22 47.56 -29.40
N HIS A 956 -8.05 46.34 -29.91
CA HIS A 956 -9.03 45.26 -29.69
C HIS A 956 -8.37 43.98 -29.20
N ILE A 957 -8.02 43.94 -27.90
CA ILE A 957 -8.15 42.69 -27.14
C ILE A 957 -9.53 42.13 -27.50
N PRO A 958 -9.67 40.85 -27.93
CA PRO A 958 -10.96 40.30 -28.28
C PRO A 958 -11.99 40.66 -27.21
N ALA A 959 -13.12 41.22 -27.61
CA ALA A 959 -14.06 41.86 -26.68
C ALA A 959 -14.39 40.95 -25.48
N THR A 960 -14.46 39.65 -25.70
CA THR A 960 -14.66 38.61 -24.69
C THR A 960 -13.51 38.53 -23.67
N LEU A 961 -12.24 38.48 -24.09
CA LEU A 961 -11.09 38.45 -23.18
C LEU A 961 -10.89 39.80 -22.48
N ARG A 962 -11.20 40.91 -23.16
CA ARG A 962 -11.21 42.27 -22.57
C ARG A 962 -12.28 42.40 -21.49
N HIS A 963 -13.46 41.81 -21.71
CA HIS A 963 -14.55 41.78 -20.74
C HIS A 963 -14.21 40.91 -19.52
N LEU A 964 -13.50 39.80 -19.71
CA LEU A 964 -13.01 38.99 -18.59
C LEU A 964 -11.96 39.73 -17.76
N LEU A 965 -11.00 40.41 -18.40
CA LEU A 965 -9.93 41.14 -17.73
C LEU A 965 -10.39 42.45 -17.05
N PHE A 966 -11.32 43.20 -17.68
CA PHE A 966 -11.65 44.59 -17.29
C PHE A 966 -13.16 44.90 -17.15
N GLY A 967 -14.04 43.88 -17.13
CA GLY A 967 -15.48 44.04 -17.36
C GLY A 967 -16.33 44.77 -16.31
N ARG A 968 -15.76 45.38 -15.25
CA ARG A 968 -16.55 45.93 -14.14
C ARG A 968 -17.10 47.35 -14.34
N ASN A 969 -16.45 48.23 -15.12
CA ASN A 969 -16.76 49.66 -15.04
C ASN A 969 -17.27 50.35 -16.31
N GLY A 970 -17.46 49.67 -17.43
CA GLY A 970 -17.94 50.31 -18.67
C GLY A 970 -17.05 51.45 -19.21
N THR A 971 -15.93 51.74 -18.54
CA THR A 971 -14.91 52.68 -18.96
C THR A 971 -13.86 51.93 -19.76
N THR A 972 -13.67 52.33 -21.01
CA THR A 972 -12.58 51.86 -21.86
C THR A 972 -11.25 52.15 -21.15
N PRO A 973 -10.42 51.14 -20.82
CA PRO A 973 -9.09 51.41 -20.30
C PRO A 973 -8.31 52.24 -21.33
N THR A 974 -7.64 53.31 -20.88
CA THR A 974 -6.63 54.01 -21.69
C THR A 974 -5.53 53.02 -22.08
N ASP A 975 -4.95 53.19 -23.26
CA ASP A 975 -4.09 52.25 -24.01
C ASP A 975 -2.77 51.78 -23.33
N SER A 976 -2.66 51.88 -22.00
CA SER A 976 -1.48 51.53 -21.20
C SER A 976 -1.77 50.65 -19.97
N ALA A 977 -2.93 49.98 -19.89
CA ALA A 977 -3.20 49.02 -18.81
C ALA A 977 -2.31 47.77 -18.97
N GLY A 978 -1.22 47.69 -18.18
CA GLY A 978 -0.20 46.66 -18.28
C GLY A 978 -0.72 45.27 -17.92
N ILE A 979 -0.93 44.43 -18.93
CA ILE A 979 -1.19 42.99 -18.76
C ILE A 979 0.16 42.26 -18.65
N CYS A 980 0.33 41.49 -17.57
CA CYS A 980 1.49 40.61 -17.40
C CYS A 980 1.12 39.17 -17.76
N ILE A 981 2.07 38.45 -18.37
CA ILE A 981 1.86 37.11 -18.90
C ILE A 981 2.87 36.17 -18.25
N GLY A 982 2.39 35.03 -17.78
CA GLY A 982 3.22 33.91 -17.33
C GLY A 982 2.77 32.62 -18.00
N SER A 983 3.67 31.66 -18.20
CA SER A 983 3.33 30.37 -18.80
C SER A 983 4.18 29.24 -18.21
N SER A 984 3.58 28.05 -18.11
CA SER A 984 4.24 26.83 -17.65
C SER A 984 3.67 25.61 -18.40
N PRO A 985 4.51 24.65 -18.84
CA PRO A 985 4.03 23.40 -19.42
C PRO A 985 3.44 22.48 -18.34
N GLY A 986 2.67 21.46 -18.74
CA GLY A 986 2.43 20.31 -17.88
C GLY A 986 3.68 19.43 -17.73
N ARG A 987 3.56 18.32 -16.99
CA ARG A 987 4.62 17.31 -16.89
C ARG A 987 4.05 15.92 -16.75
N MET A 988 4.78 14.94 -17.23
CA MET A 988 4.45 13.53 -17.11
C MET A 988 5.46 12.81 -16.19
N ASP A 989 4.94 12.07 -15.21
CA ASP A 989 5.74 11.17 -14.37
C ASP A 989 6.10 9.91 -15.14
N LEU A 990 7.37 9.77 -15.55
CA LEU A 990 7.84 8.57 -16.22
C LEU A 990 8.51 7.59 -15.25
N MET A 991 9.04 8.10 -14.14
CA MET A 991 9.61 7.32 -13.06
C MET A 991 9.73 8.17 -11.80
N GLY A 992 9.20 7.69 -10.67
CA GLY A 992 9.51 8.26 -9.35
C GLY A 992 8.46 9.20 -8.74
N GLY A 993 7.16 8.95 -8.93
CA GLY A 993 6.12 9.62 -8.11
C GLY A 993 6.31 9.42 -6.59
N PHE A 994 7.03 8.38 -6.16
CA PHE A 994 7.46 8.17 -4.76
C PHE A 994 8.87 8.71 -4.45
N ALA A 995 9.67 9.06 -5.47
CA ALA A 995 11.07 9.49 -5.33
C ALA A 995 11.20 10.80 -4.55
N ASP A 996 10.14 11.61 -4.58
CA ASP A 996 9.94 12.78 -3.73
C ASP A 996 10.12 12.48 -2.23
N TYR A 997 9.83 11.25 -1.80
CA TYR A 997 9.86 10.82 -0.39
C TYR A 997 11.02 9.87 -0.07
N SER A 998 11.57 9.16 -1.07
CA SER A 998 12.59 8.12 -0.86
C SER A 998 14.03 8.56 -1.15
N GLY A 999 14.26 9.75 -1.73
CA GLY A 999 15.60 10.16 -2.17
C GLY A 999 16.08 9.41 -3.42
N SER A 1000 15.16 8.80 -4.17
CA SER A 1000 15.46 8.08 -5.42
C SER A 1000 15.62 9.06 -6.61
N TYR A 1001 16.10 8.54 -7.74
CA TYR A 1001 16.09 9.30 -8.99
C TYR A 1001 14.66 9.40 -9.55
N ALA A 1002 14.23 10.60 -9.89
CA ALA A 1002 12.98 10.87 -10.61
C ALA A 1002 13.29 11.19 -12.08
N ILE A 1003 12.41 10.75 -12.98
CA ILE A 1003 12.43 11.05 -14.41
C ILE A 1003 11.09 11.66 -14.77
N GLN A 1004 11.12 12.94 -15.15
CA GLN A 1004 9.95 13.73 -15.48
C GLN A 1004 10.08 14.24 -16.92
N HIS A 1005 8.97 14.31 -17.67
CA HIS A 1005 8.96 14.87 -19.02
C HIS A 1005 7.96 16.04 -19.09
N PRO A 1006 8.43 17.30 -19.30
CA PRO A 1006 7.53 18.42 -19.54
C PRO A 1006 6.70 18.21 -20.81
N THR A 1007 5.42 18.52 -20.78
CA THR A 1007 4.52 18.30 -21.92
C THR A 1007 4.50 19.48 -22.87
N HIS A 1008 3.94 19.29 -24.07
CA HIS A 1008 3.73 20.38 -25.03
C HIS A 1008 2.56 21.28 -24.61
N GLU A 1009 1.53 20.68 -24.00
CA GLU A 1009 0.37 21.34 -23.42
C GLU A 1009 0.80 22.24 -22.25
N ARG A 1010 0.16 23.40 -22.11
CA ARG A 1010 0.57 24.50 -21.23
C ARG A 1010 -0.60 25.10 -20.46
N VAL A 1011 -0.21 25.83 -19.41
CA VAL A 1011 -1.01 26.87 -18.80
C VAL A 1011 -0.40 28.21 -19.14
N VAL A 1012 -1.24 29.19 -19.47
CA VAL A 1012 -0.88 30.60 -19.58
C VAL A 1012 -1.72 31.38 -18.56
N ALA A 1013 -1.10 32.23 -17.77
CA ALA A 1013 -1.76 33.09 -16.80
C ALA A 1013 -1.58 34.56 -17.20
N LEU A 1014 -2.68 35.30 -17.29
CA LEU A 1014 -2.74 36.73 -17.57
C LEU A 1014 -3.13 37.47 -16.30
N SER A 1015 -2.31 38.42 -15.85
CA SER A 1015 -2.60 39.25 -14.67
C SER A 1015 -2.77 40.70 -15.10
N ALA A 1016 -3.85 41.34 -14.64
CA ALA A 1016 -4.12 42.76 -14.88
C ALA A 1016 -4.50 43.47 -13.57
N PHE A 1017 -3.98 44.68 -13.37
CA PHE A 1017 -4.35 45.55 -12.25
C PHE A 1017 -5.32 46.63 -12.71
N GLU A 1018 -6.42 46.79 -11.99
CA GLU A 1018 -7.29 47.96 -12.09
C GLU A 1018 -6.82 48.99 -11.03
N HIS A 1019 -6.87 50.28 -11.38
CA HIS A 1019 -6.33 51.43 -10.63
C HIS A 1019 -6.12 51.24 -9.11
N GLU A 1020 -4.97 51.69 -8.58
CA GLU A 1020 -4.75 51.83 -7.13
C GLU A 1020 -5.88 52.65 -6.48
N THR A 1021 -6.79 51.98 -5.79
CA THR A 1021 -7.89 52.63 -5.10
C THR A 1021 -7.38 53.22 -3.78
N LYS A 1022 -7.29 54.56 -3.71
CA LYS A 1022 -7.08 55.29 -2.46
C LYS A 1022 -8.38 55.38 -1.62
N THR A 1023 -9.19 54.33 -1.58
CA THR A 1023 -10.49 54.32 -0.88
C THR A 1023 -10.53 53.30 0.26
N GLU A 1024 -11.37 53.56 1.26
CA GLU A 1024 -11.55 52.71 2.45
C GLU A 1024 -12.22 51.34 2.17
N THR A 1025 -12.58 51.06 0.91
CA THR A 1025 -13.20 49.81 0.48
C THR A 1025 -12.16 48.75 0.10
N PRO A 1026 -12.30 47.49 0.55
CA PRO A 1026 -11.36 46.43 0.18
C PRO A 1026 -11.39 46.19 -1.33
N GLY A 1027 -10.22 46.17 -1.98
CA GLY A 1027 -10.08 45.76 -3.38
C GLY A 1027 -10.61 44.33 -3.60
N MET A 1028 -10.85 43.96 -4.84
CA MET A 1028 -11.49 42.72 -5.28
C MET A 1028 -10.55 41.92 -6.18
N ILE A 1029 -10.56 40.61 -5.97
CA ILE A 1029 -9.80 39.62 -6.73
C ILE A 1029 -10.79 38.91 -7.66
N ARG A 1030 -10.50 38.90 -8.96
CA ARG A 1030 -11.24 38.13 -9.95
C ARG A 1030 -10.34 37.06 -10.54
N LEU A 1031 -10.80 35.82 -10.55
CA LEU A 1031 -10.11 34.70 -11.16
C LEU A 1031 -11.01 34.12 -12.26
N ALA A 1032 -10.47 33.90 -13.45
CA ALA A 1032 -11.14 33.18 -14.52
C ALA A 1032 -10.24 32.08 -15.07
N SER A 1033 -10.80 30.93 -15.41
CA SER A 1033 -10.09 29.84 -16.08
C SER A 1033 -10.83 29.43 -17.36
N ILE A 1034 -10.09 29.31 -18.45
CA ILE A 1034 -10.57 28.93 -19.77
C ILE A 1034 -9.84 27.65 -20.21
N GLN A 1035 -10.62 26.66 -20.64
CA GLN A 1035 -10.11 25.42 -21.21
C GLN A 1035 -10.34 25.41 -22.73
N VAL A 1036 -9.33 25.00 -23.49
CA VAL A 1036 -9.39 24.85 -24.95
C VAL A 1036 -8.76 23.54 -25.40
N ASP A 1037 -9.15 23.03 -26.57
CA ASP A 1037 -8.56 21.79 -27.12
C ASP A 1037 -7.16 22.00 -27.69
N ASP A 1038 -6.89 23.19 -28.25
CA ASP A 1038 -5.58 23.63 -28.74
C ASP A 1038 -5.46 25.14 -28.51
N ILE A 1039 -4.44 25.54 -27.74
CA ILE A 1039 -4.22 26.95 -27.40
C ILE A 1039 -3.71 27.78 -28.59
N SER A 1040 -3.29 27.15 -29.70
CA SER A 1040 -2.93 27.80 -30.95
C SER A 1040 -4.14 28.23 -31.79
N GLU A 1041 -5.29 27.55 -31.66
CA GLU A 1041 -6.56 27.93 -32.31
C GLU A 1041 -7.37 28.95 -31.49
N MET A 1042 -6.87 29.29 -30.30
CA MET A 1042 -7.51 30.15 -29.31
C MET A 1042 -7.95 31.51 -29.86
N SER A 1043 -7.18 32.12 -30.78
CA SER A 1043 -7.56 33.41 -31.38
C SER A 1043 -8.91 33.33 -32.11
N GLN A 1044 -9.20 32.20 -32.76
CA GLN A 1044 -10.49 31.96 -33.42
C GLN A 1044 -11.58 31.55 -32.43
N ALA A 1045 -11.26 30.69 -31.44
CA ALA A 1045 -12.22 30.28 -30.41
C ALA A 1045 -12.69 31.46 -29.55
N ILE A 1046 -11.76 32.32 -29.12
CA ILE A 1046 -12.05 33.57 -28.38
C ILE A 1046 -12.90 34.52 -29.22
N ALA A 1047 -12.59 34.64 -30.52
CA ALA A 1047 -13.35 35.49 -31.44
C ALA A 1047 -14.78 34.97 -31.69
N LYS A 1048 -15.00 33.65 -31.62
CA LYS A 1048 -16.32 33.02 -31.82
C LYS A 1048 -17.13 32.86 -30.54
N GLY A 1049 -16.51 32.90 -29.37
CA GLY A 1049 -17.19 32.68 -28.08
C GLY A 1049 -17.37 31.21 -27.69
N ASP A 1050 -16.72 30.28 -28.39
CA ASP A 1050 -16.88 28.83 -28.22
C ASP A 1050 -15.90 28.25 -27.19
N PHE A 1051 -16.03 28.62 -25.91
CA PHE A 1051 -15.17 28.09 -24.84
C PHE A 1051 -15.86 28.13 -23.47
N VAL A 1052 -15.46 27.22 -22.57
CA VAL A 1052 -15.98 27.14 -21.21
C VAL A 1052 -15.16 28.04 -20.29
N VAL A 1053 -15.82 28.95 -19.59
CA VAL A 1053 -15.21 29.87 -18.61
C VAL A 1053 -15.70 29.50 -17.21
N ASN A 1054 -14.77 29.32 -16.27
CA ASN A 1054 -15.07 29.23 -14.85
C ASN A 1054 -14.55 30.49 -14.15
N GLU A 1055 -15.39 31.15 -13.36
CA GLU A 1055 -15.06 32.43 -12.71
C GLU A 1055 -15.25 32.37 -11.20
N ALA A 1056 -14.41 33.11 -10.47
CA ALA A 1056 -14.52 33.28 -9.02
C ALA A 1056 -14.04 34.67 -8.59
N ASP A 1057 -14.92 35.40 -7.91
CA ASP A 1057 -14.66 36.76 -7.41
C ASP A 1057 -14.70 36.79 -5.89
N PHE A 1058 -13.71 37.43 -5.26
CA PHE A 1058 -13.71 37.65 -3.82
C PHE A 1058 -12.86 38.85 -3.38
N PRO A 1059 -13.24 39.57 -2.32
CA PRO A 1059 -12.48 40.72 -1.81
C PRO A 1059 -11.10 40.34 -1.26
N THR A 1060 -10.12 41.20 -1.49
CA THR A 1060 -8.73 41.12 -0.99
C THR A 1060 -8.64 40.91 0.52
N ARG A 1061 -9.63 41.38 1.31
CA ARG A 1061 -9.74 41.12 2.76
C ARG A 1061 -9.72 39.63 3.15
N TYR A 1062 -9.92 38.71 2.21
CA TYR A 1062 -9.77 37.28 2.49
C TYR A 1062 -8.30 36.88 2.72
N LEU A 1063 -7.35 37.65 2.18
CA LEU A 1063 -5.91 37.45 2.38
C LEU A 1063 -5.39 38.08 3.67
N PHE A 1064 -6.09 39.09 4.22
CA PHE A 1064 -5.65 39.89 5.35
C PHE A 1064 -6.55 39.69 6.58
N THR A 1065 -5.95 39.74 7.76
CA THR A 1065 -6.67 39.81 9.03
C THR A 1065 -7.29 41.19 9.24
N SER A 1066 -8.19 41.33 10.22
CA SER A 1066 -8.93 42.57 10.47
C SER A 1066 -8.04 43.76 10.86
N ASP A 1067 -6.81 43.51 11.31
CA ASP A 1067 -5.82 44.56 11.64
C ASP A 1067 -4.94 44.94 10.42
N GLY A 1068 -5.25 44.41 9.23
CA GLY A 1068 -4.54 44.70 7.99
C GLY A 1068 -3.29 43.83 7.74
N ARG A 1069 -2.95 42.89 8.64
CA ARG A 1069 -1.82 41.98 8.43
C ARG A 1069 -2.18 40.80 7.54
N LEU A 1070 -1.25 40.34 6.70
CA LEU A 1070 -1.45 39.13 5.89
C LEU A 1070 -1.71 37.92 6.81
N LYS A 1071 -2.70 37.09 6.46
CA LYS A 1071 -3.05 35.89 7.24
C LYS A 1071 -1.90 34.88 7.26
N SER A 1072 -1.80 34.08 8.32
CA SER A 1072 -0.93 32.90 8.33
C SER A 1072 -1.46 31.81 7.39
N ASP A 1073 -0.62 30.84 7.01
CA ASP A 1073 -1.02 29.70 6.17
C ASP A 1073 -2.25 28.98 6.73
N SER A 1074 -2.28 28.74 8.05
CA SER A 1074 -3.41 28.11 8.75
C SER A 1074 -4.66 28.99 8.70
N GLN A 1075 -4.52 30.30 8.91
CA GLN A 1075 -5.64 31.24 8.83
C GLN A 1075 -6.16 31.40 7.41
N LEU A 1076 -5.29 31.38 6.39
CA LEU A 1076 -5.70 31.40 4.99
C LEU A 1076 -6.38 30.10 4.62
N LYS A 1077 -5.82 28.94 4.99
CA LYS A 1077 -6.45 27.63 4.78
C LYS A 1077 -7.82 27.56 5.45
N ASP A 1078 -7.90 28.02 6.70
CA ASP A 1078 -9.16 28.11 7.45
C ASP A 1078 -10.13 29.07 6.76
N THR A 1079 -9.64 30.23 6.32
CA THR A 1079 -10.42 31.22 5.58
C THR A 1079 -10.94 30.62 4.29
N LEU A 1080 -10.10 30.05 3.43
CA LEU A 1080 -10.52 29.39 2.21
C LEU A 1080 -11.52 28.29 2.56
N SER A 1081 -11.22 27.41 3.53
CA SER A 1081 -12.12 26.33 4.00
C SER A 1081 -13.50 26.82 4.47
N LYS A 1082 -13.58 28.00 5.09
CA LYS A 1082 -14.79 28.64 5.62
C LYS A 1082 -15.47 29.59 4.63
N THR A 1083 -14.71 30.12 3.67
CA THR A 1083 -15.11 31.09 2.63
C THR A 1083 -15.51 30.40 1.32
N PHE A 1084 -15.27 29.09 1.17
CA PHE A 1084 -15.76 28.25 0.06
C PHE A 1084 -17.32 28.16 -0.04
N ALA A 1085 -18.03 29.11 0.57
CA ALA A 1085 -19.47 29.29 0.50
C ALA A 1085 -19.79 30.80 0.36
N ILE A 1086 -19.26 31.46 -0.67
CA ILE A 1086 -19.87 32.70 -1.16
C ILE A 1086 -21.04 32.28 -2.06
N ASP A 1087 -22.25 32.69 -1.67
CA ASP A 1087 -23.47 32.67 -2.49
C ASP A 1087 -23.79 31.41 -3.29
N GLY A 1088 -23.48 30.22 -2.74
CA GLY A 1088 -24.01 28.97 -3.27
C GLY A 1088 -23.30 28.35 -4.47
N ILE A 1089 -22.25 28.99 -4.97
CA ILE A 1089 -21.44 28.45 -6.05
C ILE A 1089 -20.25 27.69 -5.45
N ALA A 1090 -20.00 26.48 -5.93
CA ALA A 1090 -18.81 25.72 -5.54
C ALA A 1090 -17.61 26.49 -6.05
N ILE A 1091 -16.73 26.91 -5.16
CA ILE A 1091 -15.40 27.31 -5.59
C ILE A 1091 -14.61 26.01 -5.76
N ASP A 1092 -14.32 25.68 -7.01
CA ASP A 1092 -13.52 24.52 -7.38
C ASP A 1092 -12.09 24.62 -6.83
N ARG A 1093 -11.44 23.47 -6.61
CA ARG A 1093 -10.08 23.39 -6.04
C ARG A 1093 -9.04 24.26 -6.78
N TRP A 1094 -9.21 24.51 -8.08
CA TRP A 1094 -8.29 25.33 -8.89
C TRP A 1094 -8.12 26.76 -8.34
N VAL A 1095 -9.17 27.33 -7.73
CA VAL A 1095 -9.12 28.67 -7.12
C VAL A 1095 -8.19 28.72 -5.90
N ALA A 1096 -8.09 27.62 -5.14
CA ALA A 1096 -7.22 27.56 -3.97
C ALA A 1096 -5.73 27.61 -4.35
N TYR A 1097 -5.35 27.02 -5.48
CA TYR A 1097 -3.99 27.07 -6.01
C TYR A 1097 -3.61 28.51 -6.41
N LEU A 1098 -4.47 29.20 -7.16
CA LEU A 1098 -4.27 30.60 -7.53
C LEU A 1098 -4.22 31.52 -6.31
N THR A 1099 -5.16 31.35 -5.37
CA THR A 1099 -5.26 32.19 -4.17
C THR A 1099 -4.10 31.99 -3.21
N GLY A 1100 -3.64 30.74 -3.05
CA GLY A 1100 -2.44 30.44 -2.29
C GLY A 1100 -1.20 31.06 -2.93
N MET A 1101 -1.09 31.04 -4.25
CA MET A 1101 0.03 31.67 -4.95
C MET A 1101 0.04 33.19 -4.79
N ILE A 1102 -1.12 33.84 -4.94
CA ILE A 1102 -1.31 35.26 -4.63
C ILE A 1102 -0.80 35.57 -3.23
N HIS A 1103 -1.28 34.82 -2.22
CA HIS A 1103 -0.89 35.03 -0.82
C HIS A 1103 0.62 34.93 -0.61
N ARG A 1104 1.29 33.95 -1.21
CA ARG A 1104 2.75 33.78 -1.11
C ARG A 1104 3.52 34.95 -1.70
N LEU A 1105 3.10 35.45 -2.87
CA LEU A 1105 3.76 36.58 -3.50
C LEU A 1105 3.59 37.88 -2.68
N TYR A 1106 2.41 38.10 -2.11
CA TYR A 1106 2.19 39.20 -1.16
C TYR A 1106 3.02 39.06 0.12
N GLN A 1107 3.22 37.83 0.62
CA GLN A 1107 4.09 37.58 1.75
C GLN A 1107 5.54 38.00 1.45
N GLN A 1108 6.06 37.69 0.26
CA GLN A 1108 7.41 38.12 -0.15
C GLN A 1108 7.52 39.63 -0.25
N LYS A 1109 6.51 40.30 -0.81
CA LYS A 1109 6.48 41.76 -0.92
C LYS A 1109 6.43 42.44 0.45
N SER A 1110 5.62 41.92 1.37
CA SER A 1110 5.56 42.39 2.75
C SER A 1110 6.87 42.20 3.50
N ASN A 1111 7.57 41.07 3.29
CA ASN A 1111 8.89 40.81 3.88
C ASN A 1111 9.97 41.77 3.35
N ALA A 1112 9.82 42.24 2.11
CA ALA A 1112 10.70 43.24 1.50
C ALA A 1112 10.42 44.68 1.99
N GLY A 1113 9.48 44.88 2.92
CA GLY A 1113 9.18 46.18 3.53
C GLY A 1113 8.25 47.06 2.70
N ASP A 1114 7.60 46.53 1.67
CA ASP A 1114 6.62 47.25 0.84
C ASP A 1114 5.17 46.87 1.25
N PRO A 1115 4.46 47.74 2.01
CA PRO A 1115 3.06 47.51 2.37
C PRO A 1115 2.19 47.66 1.12
N SER A 1116 1.92 46.54 0.44
CA SER A 1116 1.14 46.57 -0.80
C SER A 1116 -0.30 47.06 -0.54
N PRO A 1117 -0.80 48.06 -1.30
CA PRO A 1117 -2.17 48.50 -1.18
C PRO A 1117 -3.15 47.40 -1.66
N ALA A 1118 -4.37 47.43 -1.13
CA ALA A 1118 -5.47 46.59 -1.59
C ALA A 1118 -5.88 47.01 -3.01
N ALA A 1119 -5.21 46.47 -4.03
CA ALA A 1119 -5.54 46.74 -5.43
C ALA A 1119 -6.63 45.77 -5.93
N ASP A 1120 -7.44 46.25 -6.88
CA ASP A 1120 -8.29 45.39 -7.70
C ASP A 1120 -7.40 44.69 -8.73
N PHE A 1121 -7.40 43.36 -8.76
CA PHE A 1121 -6.64 42.62 -9.78
C PHE A 1121 -7.38 41.40 -10.29
N THR A 1122 -7.20 41.15 -11.58
CA THR A 1122 -7.82 40.06 -12.32
C THR A 1122 -6.74 39.10 -12.81
N ILE A 1123 -6.93 37.80 -12.58
CA ILE A 1123 -6.10 36.74 -13.14
C ILE A 1123 -6.96 35.87 -14.05
N VAL A 1124 -6.53 35.68 -15.29
CA VAL A 1124 -7.17 34.77 -16.25
C VAL A 1124 -6.18 33.68 -16.63
N THR A 1125 -6.50 32.42 -16.34
CA THR A 1125 -5.73 31.25 -16.78
C THR A 1125 -6.33 30.62 -18.04
N LEU A 1126 -5.48 30.26 -18.98
CA LEU A 1126 -5.80 29.59 -20.25
C LEU A 1126 -5.04 28.26 -20.27
N SER A 1127 -5.69 27.16 -20.58
CA SER A 1127 -4.99 25.87 -20.67
C SER A 1127 -5.57 24.93 -21.72
N ASP A 1128 -4.66 24.22 -22.40
CA ASP A 1128 -4.92 23.03 -23.23
C ASP A 1128 -4.51 21.72 -22.52
N LEU A 1129 -4.12 21.79 -21.24
CA LEU A 1129 -3.85 20.60 -20.43
C LEU A 1129 -5.17 19.91 -20.03
N PRO A 1130 -5.38 18.64 -20.36
CA PRO A 1130 -6.60 17.92 -19.99
C PRO A 1130 -6.72 17.78 -18.47
N TRP A 1131 -7.90 18.09 -17.92
CA TRP A 1131 -8.17 18.01 -16.48
C TRP A 1131 -8.08 16.58 -15.96
N ASN A 1132 -7.52 16.40 -14.75
CA ASN A 1132 -7.38 15.12 -14.07
C ASN A 1132 -6.64 14.01 -14.87
N SER A 1133 -5.78 14.40 -15.81
CA SER A 1133 -5.04 13.49 -16.69
C SER A 1133 -3.73 12.93 -16.10
N GLY A 1134 -3.35 13.35 -14.89
CA GLY A 1134 -2.06 12.97 -14.29
C GLY A 1134 -0.85 13.76 -14.82
N LEU A 1135 -1.06 14.80 -15.64
CA LEU A 1135 0.01 15.65 -16.20
C LEU A 1135 0.45 16.83 -15.30
N ALA A 1136 0.25 16.69 -13.97
CA ALA A 1136 0.40 17.73 -12.94
C ALA A 1136 -0.10 19.13 -13.31
N SER A 1137 -1.40 19.23 -13.58
CA SER A 1137 -2.07 20.50 -13.89
C SER A 1137 -1.97 21.54 -12.76
N SER A 1138 -1.88 21.14 -11.49
CA SER A 1138 -1.75 22.08 -10.36
C SER A 1138 -0.41 22.83 -10.38
N ALA A 1139 0.70 22.11 -10.53
CA ALA A 1139 2.04 22.70 -10.59
C ALA A 1139 2.18 23.70 -11.76
N ALA A 1140 1.66 23.35 -12.94
CA ALA A 1140 1.68 24.25 -14.10
C ALA A 1140 0.86 25.53 -13.86
N VAL A 1141 -0.32 25.43 -13.23
CA VAL A 1141 -1.17 26.57 -12.87
C VAL A 1141 -0.47 27.48 -11.86
N GLU A 1142 0.08 26.92 -10.79
CA GLU A 1142 0.80 27.67 -9.75
C GLU A 1142 1.99 28.44 -10.32
N VAL A 1143 2.80 27.77 -11.15
CA VAL A 1143 4.02 28.32 -11.73
C VAL A 1143 3.71 29.40 -12.78
N ALA A 1144 2.75 29.17 -13.67
CA ALA A 1144 2.31 30.18 -14.64
C ALA A 1144 1.81 31.45 -13.92
N THR A 1145 1.05 31.26 -12.84
CA THR A 1145 0.53 32.36 -12.01
C THR A 1145 1.64 33.11 -11.28
N ALA A 1146 2.62 32.39 -10.72
CA ALA A 1146 3.75 32.98 -10.03
C ALA A 1146 4.55 33.94 -10.94
N PHE A 1147 4.83 33.53 -12.17
CA PHE A 1147 5.54 34.37 -13.14
C PHE A 1147 4.69 35.58 -13.59
N SER A 1148 3.41 35.35 -13.89
CA SER A 1148 2.50 36.41 -14.34
C SER A 1148 2.32 37.50 -13.29
N LEU A 1149 1.87 37.11 -12.09
CA LEU A 1149 1.55 38.03 -11.01
C LEU A 1149 2.81 38.60 -10.35
N GLY A 1150 3.88 37.82 -10.23
CA GLY A 1150 5.13 38.27 -9.65
C GLY A 1150 5.78 39.40 -10.46
N THR A 1151 5.71 39.32 -11.79
CA THR A 1151 6.12 40.39 -12.70
C THR A 1151 5.24 41.63 -12.49
N ALA A 1152 3.93 41.41 -12.38
CA ALA A 1152 2.95 42.47 -12.21
C ALA A 1152 3.09 43.19 -10.86
N LEU A 1153 3.53 42.48 -9.81
CA LEU A 1153 3.84 43.04 -8.49
C LEU A 1153 5.23 43.69 -8.38
N HIS A 1154 6.02 43.68 -9.46
CA HIS A 1154 7.41 44.15 -9.51
C HIS A 1154 8.34 43.46 -8.49
N LEU A 1155 8.15 42.16 -8.27
CA LEU A 1155 9.03 41.38 -7.39
C LEU A 1155 10.44 41.24 -7.99
N PRO A 1156 11.49 41.24 -7.14
CA PRO A 1156 12.85 41.13 -7.62
C PRO A 1156 13.12 39.74 -8.24
N SER A 1157 14.12 39.69 -9.13
CA SER A 1157 14.38 38.52 -10.00
C SER A 1157 14.85 37.26 -9.26
N ASP A 1158 15.35 37.41 -8.04
CA ASP A 1158 15.67 36.33 -7.11
C ASP A 1158 14.42 35.61 -6.59
N VAL A 1159 13.33 36.34 -6.33
CA VAL A 1159 12.01 35.80 -5.95
C VAL A 1159 11.34 35.08 -7.12
N LEU A 1160 11.60 35.52 -8.35
CA LEU A 1160 11.08 34.87 -9.57
C LEU A 1160 12.04 33.81 -10.16
N ASN A 1161 13.02 33.36 -9.39
CA ASN A 1161 13.88 32.26 -9.81
C ASN A 1161 13.08 30.92 -9.85
N PRO A 1162 13.25 30.07 -10.88
CA PRO A 1162 12.62 28.75 -10.99
C PRO A 1162 12.60 27.89 -9.72
N ILE A 1163 13.71 27.81 -8.99
CA ILE A 1163 13.81 26.98 -7.77
C ILE A 1163 12.96 27.57 -6.65
N PHE A 1164 12.98 28.89 -6.52
CA PHE A 1164 12.19 29.58 -5.50
C PHE A 1164 10.70 29.47 -5.81
N VAL A 1165 10.32 29.70 -7.07
CA VAL A 1165 8.95 29.53 -7.58
C VAL A 1165 8.45 28.10 -7.34
N ALA A 1166 9.27 27.08 -7.61
CA ALA A 1166 8.91 25.69 -7.35
C ALA A 1166 8.69 25.41 -5.84
N SER A 1167 9.55 25.98 -4.98
CA SER A 1167 9.44 25.84 -3.52
C SER A 1167 8.18 26.49 -2.96
N ILE A 1168 7.84 27.72 -3.38
CA ILE A 1168 6.62 28.39 -2.91
C ILE A 1168 5.35 27.72 -3.46
N SER A 1169 5.40 27.19 -4.69
CA SER A 1169 4.31 26.41 -5.30
C SER A 1169 4.05 25.13 -4.51
N LYS A 1170 5.09 24.35 -4.19
CA LYS A 1170 4.98 23.21 -3.25
C LYS A 1170 4.37 23.62 -1.90
N GLN A 1171 4.74 24.78 -1.37
CA GLN A 1171 4.19 25.25 -0.09
C GLN A 1171 2.73 25.65 -0.20
N VAL A 1172 2.26 26.15 -1.34
CA VAL A 1172 0.83 26.41 -1.59
C VAL A 1172 0.06 25.10 -1.56
N GLU A 1173 0.50 24.11 -2.34
CA GLU A 1173 -0.16 22.81 -2.40
C GLU A 1173 -0.22 22.11 -1.03
N ASN A 1174 0.89 22.11 -0.28
CA ASN A 1174 0.96 21.49 1.05
C ASN A 1174 0.22 22.26 2.15
N ARG A 1175 0.45 23.57 2.26
CA ARG A 1175 0.03 24.35 3.44
C ARG A 1175 -1.30 25.08 3.24
N VAL A 1176 -1.66 25.40 2.00
CA VAL A 1176 -2.90 26.12 1.68
C VAL A 1176 -3.96 25.15 1.16
N VAL A 1177 -3.65 24.36 0.13
CA VAL A 1177 -4.59 23.41 -0.46
C VAL A 1177 -4.74 22.15 0.40
N GLY A 1178 -3.65 21.70 1.03
CA GLY A 1178 -3.63 20.54 1.92
C GLY A 1178 -3.30 19.21 1.22
N GLY A 1179 -2.75 19.24 0.00
CA GLY A 1179 -2.22 18.07 -0.68
C GLY A 1179 -0.78 17.81 -0.24
N GLN A 1180 -0.49 16.63 0.28
CA GLN A 1180 0.88 16.27 0.66
C GLN A 1180 1.68 15.90 -0.59
N CYS A 1181 2.35 16.87 -1.22
CA CYS A 1181 3.15 16.68 -2.44
C CYS A 1181 4.64 16.96 -2.17
N GLY A 1182 5.52 16.30 -2.92
CA GLY A 1182 6.92 16.66 -2.97
C GLY A 1182 7.19 17.88 -3.86
N ILE A 1183 8.44 18.10 -4.26
CA ILE A 1183 8.85 19.31 -5.02
C ILE A 1183 9.12 19.03 -6.50
N MET A 1184 9.18 17.75 -6.90
CA MET A 1184 9.59 17.36 -8.25
C MET A 1184 8.63 17.87 -9.33
N ASP A 1185 7.32 17.87 -9.06
CA ASP A 1185 6.29 18.35 -9.99
C ASP A 1185 6.52 19.81 -10.37
N GLN A 1186 6.71 20.67 -9.37
CA GLN A 1186 6.96 22.09 -9.56
C GLN A 1186 8.35 22.37 -10.15
N LEU A 1187 9.37 21.58 -9.82
CA LEU A 1187 10.69 21.73 -10.43
C LEU A 1187 10.71 21.34 -11.91
N ALA A 1188 9.94 20.32 -12.30
CA ALA A 1188 9.94 19.82 -13.68
C ALA A 1188 9.36 20.87 -14.63
N VAL A 1189 8.28 21.55 -14.23
CA VAL A 1189 7.59 22.56 -15.04
C VAL A 1189 8.19 23.97 -14.92
N THR A 1190 9.09 24.22 -13.97
CA THR A 1190 9.86 25.48 -13.84
C THR A 1190 11.23 25.42 -14.53
N HIS A 1191 11.69 24.24 -14.95
CA HIS A 1191 13.03 24.07 -15.52
C HIS A 1191 13.23 24.94 -16.77
N PRO A 1192 14.37 25.65 -16.93
CA PRO A 1192 14.60 26.58 -18.04
C PRO A 1192 14.39 25.95 -19.43
N GLY A 1193 14.81 24.70 -19.62
CA GLY A 1193 14.58 23.92 -20.86
C GLY A 1193 13.13 23.46 -21.09
N ALA A 1194 12.26 23.52 -20.08
CA ALA A 1194 10.82 23.30 -20.24
C ALA A 1194 10.09 24.59 -20.68
N THR A 1195 10.71 25.74 -20.40
CA THR A 1195 10.14 27.09 -20.63
C THR A 1195 10.67 27.82 -21.88
N ARG A 1196 11.75 27.34 -22.52
CA ARG A 1196 12.50 28.11 -23.55
C ARG A 1196 12.81 27.37 -24.85
N THR A 1197 12.43 26.11 -25.04
CA THR A 1197 12.81 25.33 -26.24
C THR A 1197 11.63 24.58 -26.85
N THR A 1198 11.63 24.41 -28.17
CA THR A 1198 10.67 23.57 -28.92
C THR A 1198 10.86 22.08 -28.64
N GLU A 1199 11.99 21.71 -28.06
CA GLU A 1199 12.28 20.39 -27.53
C GLU A 1199 12.09 20.43 -26.01
N HIS A 1200 11.21 19.55 -25.48
CA HIS A 1200 11.04 19.37 -24.04
C HIS A 1200 11.97 18.23 -23.58
N PRO A 1201 13.16 18.52 -23.03
CA PRO A 1201 14.10 17.48 -22.68
C PRO A 1201 13.58 16.66 -21.51
N LEU A 1202 13.84 15.36 -21.54
CA LEU A 1202 13.66 14.48 -20.39
C LEU A 1202 14.46 15.00 -19.19
N VAL A 1203 13.76 15.34 -18.10
CA VAL A 1203 14.36 15.89 -16.89
C VAL A 1203 14.65 14.77 -15.90
N GLY A 1204 15.93 14.45 -15.71
CA GLY A 1204 16.38 13.55 -14.65
C GLY A 1204 16.73 14.34 -13.39
N MET A 1205 16.05 14.09 -12.29
CA MET A 1205 16.30 14.74 -11.00
C MET A 1205 16.80 13.73 -9.97
N ARG A 1206 17.87 14.06 -9.26
CA ARG A 1206 18.37 13.27 -8.14
C ARG A 1206 17.85 13.88 -6.84
N CYS A 1207 16.88 13.25 -6.21
CA CYS A 1207 16.47 13.64 -4.86
C CYS A 1207 17.60 13.26 -3.89
N ARG A 1208 18.18 14.23 -3.20
CA ARG A 1208 18.98 13.94 -2.00
C ARG A 1208 18.06 14.17 -0.82
N MET A 1209 17.88 13.17 0.05
CA MET A 1209 17.23 13.42 1.34
C MET A 1209 17.94 14.60 2.00
N PRO A 1210 17.22 15.55 2.61
CA PRO A 1210 17.88 16.43 3.55
C PRO A 1210 18.43 15.54 4.66
N LEU A 1211 19.76 15.46 4.78
CA LEU A 1211 20.36 15.35 6.11
C LEU A 1211 19.65 16.42 6.92
N VAL A 1212 18.99 16.02 7.99
CA VAL A 1212 18.29 16.92 8.91
C VAL A 1212 19.28 18.00 9.34
N GLU A 1213 19.26 19.16 8.68
CA GLU A 1213 19.82 20.37 9.22
C GLU A 1213 18.77 20.88 10.20
N LEU A 1214 19.07 20.62 11.48
CA LEU A 1214 18.49 21.34 12.61
C LEU A 1214 18.42 22.84 12.28
N PRO A 1215 17.34 23.55 12.64
CA PRO A 1215 17.42 25.00 12.68
C PRO A 1215 18.51 25.39 13.68
N THR A 1216 19.59 25.98 13.19
CA THR A 1216 20.45 26.81 14.02
C THR A 1216 19.73 28.14 14.21
N THR A 1217 19.42 28.43 15.48
CA THR A 1217 18.67 29.57 16.05
C THR A 1217 17.16 29.43 16.12
#